data_AF-A0A4S8NP41-F1
#
_entry.id   AF-A0A4S8NP41-F1
#
_cell.length_a   1.000
_cell.length_b   1.000
_cell.length_c   1.000
_cell.angle_alpha   90.00
_cell.angle_beta   90.00
_cell.angle_gamma   90.00
#
_symmetry.space_group_name_H-M   'P 1'
#
loop_
_entity.id
_entity.type
_entity.pdbx_description
1 polymer ?
#
loop_
_entity_poly.entity_id
_entity_poly.type
_entity_poly.pdbx_seq_one_letter_code
_entity_poly.pdbx_strand_id
1 'polypeptide(L)'
;MTVRPRNRYARRLKSSRDDSGAILIIALIITTVIAVVVSALLTRGDGSLRATVQLRQVAGSTYAADGAAQVAINALRSGYNPRGVTPWSYTNALIPSTVVREGCFGWSGANQPVDSMLLSDFYPAPTSSGNGATSAVVTCEAELDTGDAGPLVPINNQNKPGYAIVTLGGNVDASGSNDPGLLVKGGIYANGNVLGKVNVLAGGIRATGSCSGAQVVGSPKNCPAGAPVVDPNYAAEITSVPDWRKAPTACTSGVAIFEPGYYDSASDLNTATNLCGTLWFKPGNYYFDFHNDACANVCPSGLFGTAGNEWTINNKKIVAGTPIGGGSLPSNPTIPGACDSPIDNVNAQGVQFVFGGSSRFYVDQNSDIEFCGSYHNDRPPIVVYGLKNGSTPTSSSLAGMTPSSVVETGGFTNATALRVATADGGQPVDLTKVATWTNSSSGDQTTTVSLKGYTPGAAIPPGSIVTGASVNVTHADGASRPSASIAVKVDGSSTNTAAFTLPTHAANSTDGGASGVPLTGDTLADLQKQVREFGYSGATIDYVAGMRNAGTAHLDAIRLSLTYYTPVLRGQSGTCIASGSCRFINMKQGNAKNQIYFQGTTYVPLGNIRLLIGNFSNEIMKFGLISNSLEFAFWNGNSVQDQPVIEIPDNSPGFGVKSTIVQLKVYVCPSSPTCSASGTPALTSRVQLWAPTGGANGGEVKNKRAVRVLSWSHPR
;
A
#
# COMPACT_ATOMS: atom_id res chain seq x y z
N MET A 1 82.68 24.10 131.26
CA MET A 1 84.15 23.94 131.19
C MET A 1 84.63 24.59 129.90
N THR A 2 85.62 25.49 129.95
CA THR A 2 86.52 25.95 128.86
C THR A 2 86.05 26.20 127.40
N VAL A 3 86.32 27.43 126.94
CA VAL A 3 86.87 27.80 125.60
C VAL A 3 85.92 28.11 124.39
N ARG A 4 86.20 29.28 123.79
CA ARG A 4 85.72 29.96 122.55
C ARG A 4 86.99 30.23 121.67
N PRO A 5 86.96 30.85 120.46
CA PRO A 5 85.88 31.10 119.47
C PRO A 5 86.23 30.41 118.08
N ARG A 6 86.39 30.94 116.83
CA ARG A 6 86.23 32.28 116.18
C ARG A 6 86.19 32.24 114.62
N ASN A 7 85.03 32.54 114.00
CA ASN A 7 84.86 33.13 112.64
C ASN A 7 85.25 32.24 111.40
N ARG A 8 84.82 32.49 110.14
CA ARG A 8 84.48 33.76 109.43
C ARG A 8 83.30 33.69 108.43
N TYR A 9 82.53 34.79 108.43
CA TYR A 9 81.87 35.51 107.32
C TYR A 9 81.09 34.79 106.19
N ALA A 10 79.79 35.07 106.23
CA ALA A 10 78.73 34.86 105.24
C ALA A 10 78.93 35.51 103.85
N ARG A 11 78.13 35.03 102.89
CA ARG A 11 77.51 35.86 101.83
C ARG A 11 76.07 35.39 101.57
N ARG A 12 75.09 36.30 101.56
CA ARG A 12 73.70 36.01 101.14
C ARG A 12 73.53 36.33 99.65
N LEU A 13 72.78 35.50 98.94
CA LEU A 13 72.08 35.84 97.69
C LEU A 13 70.61 35.42 97.83
N LYS A 14 69.69 36.17 97.21
CA LYS A 14 68.27 35.81 97.15
C LYS A 14 68.05 34.82 96.01
N SER A 15 67.22 33.79 96.19
CA SER A 15 66.70 33.05 95.03
C SER A 15 65.59 33.86 94.35
N SER A 16 65.44 33.67 93.04
CA SER A 16 64.21 34.02 92.34
C SER A 16 63.11 33.00 92.66
N ARG A 17 61.87 33.30 92.26
CA ARG A 17 60.88 32.27 91.93
C ARG A 17 61.20 31.69 90.55
N ASP A 18 60.76 30.47 90.32
CA ASP A 18 61.13 29.63 89.17
C ASP A 18 59.86 29.29 88.37
N ASP A 19 59.82 29.62 87.09
CA ASP A 19 58.65 29.40 86.21
C ASP A 19 58.64 28.00 85.56
N SER A 20 59.45 27.07 86.08
CA SER A 20 59.75 25.77 85.47
C SER A 20 58.53 24.86 85.26
N GLY A 21 57.42 25.09 85.98
CA GLY A 21 56.14 24.41 85.74
C GLY A 21 55.36 24.90 84.52
N ALA A 22 55.45 26.19 84.18
CA ALA A 22 54.68 26.77 83.07
C ALA A 22 55.23 26.33 81.70
N ILE A 23 56.56 26.22 81.58
CA ILE A 23 57.24 25.74 80.36
C ILE A 23 56.80 24.32 80.00
N LEU A 24 56.62 23.43 80.99
CA LEU A 24 56.14 22.06 80.76
C LEU A 24 54.74 22.05 80.13
N ILE A 25 53.82 22.86 80.66
CA ILE A 25 52.44 22.95 80.17
C ILE A 25 52.40 23.54 78.76
N ILE A 26 53.17 24.60 78.50
CA ILE A 26 53.27 25.22 77.17
C ILE A 26 53.87 24.23 76.15
N ALA A 27 54.91 23.48 76.51
CA ALA A 27 55.50 22.46 75.65
C ALA A 27 54.52 21.31 75.36
N LEU A 28 53.72 20.89 76.34
CA LEU A 28 52.72 19.83 76.17
C LEU A 28 51.53 20.30 75.31
N ILE A 29 51.09 21.56 75.43
CA ILE A 29 50.11 22.17 74.54
C ILE A 29 50.65 22.28 73.11
N ILE A 30 51.88 22.77 72.92
CA ILE A 30 52.48 22.90 71.59
C ILE A 30 52.65 21.53 70.92
N THR A 31 53.15 20.53 71.65
CA THR A 31 53.34 19.17 71.09
C THR A 31 52.01 18.47 70.79
N THR A 32 50.98 18.63 71.62
CA THR A 32 49.64 18.07 71.31
C THR A 32 48.95 18.79 70.14
N VAL A 33 49.05 20.12 70.03
CA VAL A 33 48.53 20.86 68.87
C VAL A 33 49.25 20.45 67.59
N ILE A 34 50.59 20.34 67.60
CA ILE A 34 51.36 19.84 66.45
C ILE A 34 50.95 18.40 66.11
N ALA A 35 50.81 17.52 67.10
CA ALA A 35 50.40 16.14 66.87
C ALA A 35 49.00 16.06 66.22
N VAL A 36 48.01 16.81 66.72
CA VAL A 36 46.66 16.86 66.16
C VAL A 36 46.66 17.41 64.73
N VAL A 37 47.42 18.48 64.46
CA VAL A 37 47.55 19.06 63.11
C VAL A 37 48.24 18.09 62.15
N VAL A 38 49.32 17.43 62.56
CA VAL A 38 50.03 16.43 61.76
C VAL A 38 49.15 15.20 61.50
N SER A 39 48.43 14.69 62.49
CA SER A 39 47.46 13.61 62.30
C SER A 39 46.35 13.99 61.32
N ALA A 40 45.76 15.18 61.45
CA ALA A 40 44.72 15.66 60.53
C ALA A 40 45.24 15.83 59.09
N LEU A 41 46.47 16.32 58.92
CA LEU A 41 47.13 16.42 57.61
C LEU A 41 47.43 15.04 57.01
N LEU A 42 47.89 14.08 57.81
CA LEU A 42 48.14 12.70 57.37
C LEU A 42 46.86 11.98 56.95
N THR A 43 45.77 12.09 57.72
CA THR A 43 44.46 11.53 57.35
C THR A 43 43.91 12.17 56.08
N ARG A 44 44.08 13.49 55.90
CA ARG A 44 43.68 14.19 54.67
C ARG A 44 44.55 13.80 53.47
N GLY A 45 45.83 13.49 53.69
CA GLY A 45 46.76 12.98 52.68
C GLY A 45 46.41 11.57 52.22
N ASP A 46 46.18 10.64 53.15
CA ASP A 46 45.72 9.27 52.83
C ASP A 46 44.38 9.29 52.06
N GLY A 47 43.44 10.12 52.50
CA GLY A 47 42.18 10.34 51.76
C GLY A 47 42.37 10.86 50.33
N SER A 48 43.26 11.85 50.11
CA SER A 48 43.51 12.39 48.77
C SER A 48 44.27 11.42 47.86
N LEU A 49 45.19 10.62 48.41
CA LEU A 49 45.90 9.57 47.69
C LEU A 49 44.95 8.44 47.26
N ARG A 50 44.08 7.96 48.16
CA ARG A 50 43.07 6.94 47.81
C ARG A 50 42.09 7.44 46.74
N ALA A 51 41.61 8.69 46.87
CA ALA A 51 40.76 9.31 45.85
C ALA A 51 41.48 9.41 44.50
N THR A 52 42.77 9.74 44.48
CA THR A 52 43.57 9.82 43.25
C THR A 52 43.78 8.44 42.62
N VAL A 53 44.00 7.39 43.42
CA VAL A 53 44.09 5.99 42.93
C VAL A 53 42.75 5.52 42.36
N GLN A 54 41.63 5.83 43.02
CA GLN A 54 40.28 5.48 42.52
C GLN A 54 39.96 6.24 41.22
N LEU A 55 40.21 7.55 41.15
CA LEU A 55 40.04 8.33 39.92
C LEU A 55 40.92 7.81 38.77
N ARG A 56 42.14 7.34 39.07
CA ARG A 56 43.01 6.70 38.08
C ARG A 56 42.45 5.36 37.57
N GLN A 57 41.81 4.57 38.44
CA GLN A 57 41.13 3.32 38.03
C GLN A 57 39.88 3.62 37.19
N VAL A 58 39.07 4.60 37.58
CA VAL A 58 37.91 5.05 36.78
C VAL A 58 38.37 5.53 35.40
N ALA A 59 39.33 6.45 35.31
CA ALA A 59 39.87 6.93 34.04
C ALA A 59 40.48 5.79 33.19
N GLY A 60 41.18 4.83 33.81
CA GLY A 60 41.66 3.63 33.13
C GLY A 60 40.53 2.79 32.53
N SER A 61 39.41 2.63 33.24
CA SER A 61 38.22 1.94 32.72
C SER A 61 37.52 2.70 31.60
N THR A 62 37.49 4.04 31.65
CA THR A 62 36.99 4.92 30.56
C THR A 62 37.85 4.76 29.30
N TYR A 63 39.18 4.91 29.42
CA TYR A 63 40.09 4.74 28.28
C TYR A 63 40.10 3.31 27.71
N ALA A 64 39.91 2.30 28.55
CA ALA A 64 39.68 0.93 28.11
C ALA A 64 38.35 0.81 27.33
N ALA A 65 37.25 1.37 27.85
CA ALA A 65 35.96 1.34 27.16
C ALA A 65 36.02 2.05 25.79
N ASP A 66 36.60 3.25 25.74
CA ASP A 66 36.83 4.01 24.51
C ASP A 66 37.71 3.23 23.51
N GLY A 67 38.81 2.64 23.98
CA GLY A 67 39.72 1.85 23.13
C GLY A 67 39.05 0.60 22.56
N ALA A 68 38.30 -0.14 23.37
CA ALA A 68 37.54 -1.31 22.94
C ALA A 68 36.45 -0.95 21.91
N ALA A 69 35.74 0.17 22.11
CA ALA A 69 34.80 0.70 21.13
C ALA A 69 35.47 1.06 19.80
N GLN A 70 36.64 1.70 19.83
CA GLN A 70 37.42 2.02 18.62
C GLN A 70 37.89 0.76 17.89
N VAL A 71 38.32 -0.29 18.60
CA VAL A 71 38.69 -1.59 18.00
C VAL A 71 37.47 -2.25 17.33
N ALA A 72 36.32 -2.27 18.00
CA ALA A 72 35.08 -2.82 17.42
C ALA A 72 34.64 -2.07 16.16
N ILE A 73 34.67 -0.73 16.19
CA ILE A 73 34.41 0.13 15.04
C ILE A 73 35.40 -0.14 13.90
N ASN A 74 36.67 -0.41 14.22
CA ASN A 74 37.67 -0.72 13.19
C ASN A 74 37.50 -2.13 12.59
N ALA A 75 37.05 -3.11 13.38
CA ALA A 75 36.66 -4.43 12.88
C ALA A 75 35.48 -4.30 11.89
N LEU A 76 34.43 -3.55 12.27
CA LEU A 76 33.27 -3.25 11.42
C LEU A 76 33.63 -2.45 10.15
N ARG A 77 34.65 -1.58 10.21
CA ARG A 77 35.16 -0.82 9.06
C ARG A 77 35.97 -1.68 8.08
N SER A 78 36.78 -2.59 8.60
CA SER A 78 37.72 -3.39 7.81
C SER A 78 37.14 -4.71 7.29
N GLY A 79 36.14 -5.26 7.98
CA GLY A 79 35.73 -6.66 7.79
C GLY A 79 36.70 -7.66 8.43
N TYR A 80 37.42 -7.24 9.48
CA TYR A 80 38.40 -8.07 10.17
C TYR A 80 37.76 -8.77 11.39
N ASN A 81 37.48 -10.06 11.25
CA ASN A 81 37.20 -10.94 12.39
C ASN A 81 38.52 -11.56 12.89
N PRO A 82 38.90 -11.39 14.18
CA PRO A 82 40.14 -11.91 14.74
C PRO A 82 40.23 -13.45 14.79
N ARG A 83 39.13 -14.17 14.53
CA ARG A 83 39.07 -15.64 14.40
C ARG A 83 39.18 -16.14 12.95
N GLY A 84 39.42 -15.25 11.99
CA GLY A 84 39.73 -15.62 10.59
C GLY A 84 38.57 -16.18 9.78
N VAL A 85 37.33 -15.96 10.22
CA VAL A 85 36.11 -16.43 9.54
C VAL A 85 35.67 -15.45 8.43
N THR A 86 35.05 -15.99 7.39
CA THR A 86 34.48 -15.28 6.24
C THR A 86 32.94 -15.36 6.28
N PRO A 87 32.18 -14.37 5.76
CA PRO A 87 32.57 -13.26 4.88
C PRO A 87 33.17 -12.05 5.61
N TRP A 88 33.51 -11.03 4.82
CA TRP A 88 34.23 -9.83 5.24
C TRP A 88 33.30 -8.61 5.43
N SER A 89 31.99 -8.83 5.44
CA SER A 89 30.97 -7.79 5.29
C SER A 89 29.76 -8.11 6.16
N TYR A 90 29.61 -7.33 7.24
CA TYR A 90 28.36 -7.29 7.99
C TYR A 90 27.39 -6.36 7.27
N THR A 91 26.48 -6.95 6.51
CA THR A 91 25.35 -6.28 5.84
C THR A 91 24.04 -6.50 6.59
N ASN A 92 24.01 -7.33 7.65
CA ASN A 92 22.81 -7.79 8.36
C ASN A 92 22.01 -8.86 7.58
N ALA A 93 22.69 -9.59 6.69
CA ALA A 93 22.14 -10.67 5.87
C ALA A 93 21.68 -11.90 6.70
N LEU A 94 21.01 -12.84 6.04
CA LEU A 94 20.88 -14.22 6.54
C LEU A 94 22.19 -14.99 6.34
N ILE A 95 22.60 -15.78 7.34
CA ILE A 95 23.72 -16.72 7.20
C ILE A 95 23.29 -17.79 6.18
N PRO A 96 24.05 -18.00 5.08
CA PRO A 96 23.72 -18.97 4.04
C PRO A 96 23.38 -20.35 4.61
N SER A 97 22.35 -20.99 4.05
CA SER A 97 21.74 -22.25 4.53
C SER A 97 21.05 -22.20 5.91
N THR A 98 20.75 -21.01 6.46
CA THR A 98 19.97 -20.87 7.70
C THR A 98 18.93 -19.75 7.62
N VAL A 99 17.99 -19.73 8.57
CA VAL A 99 17.03 -18.62 8.80
C VAL A 99 17.55 -17.60 9.84
N VAL A 100 18.82 -17.69 10.25
CA VAL A 100 19.43 -16.83 11.28
C VAL A 100 20.22 -15.71 10.59
N ARG A 101 20.11 -14.47 11.08
CA ARG A 101 20.95 -13.37 10.58
C ARG A 101 22.40 -13.53 11.02
N GLU A 102 23.32 -13.00 10.24
CA GLU A 102 24.73 -12.91 10.65
C GLU A 102 24.89 -11.99 11.86
N GLY A 103 25.91 -12.26 12.68
CA GLY A 103 26.24 -11.37 13.78
C GLY A 103 27.10 -10.20 13.31
N CYS A 104 27.18 -9.14 14.11
CA CYS A 104 27.96 -7.94 13.76
C CYS A 104 29.41 -8.20 13.34
N PHE A 105 30.05 -9.25 13.90
CA PHE A 105 31.42 -9.63 13.58
C PHE A 105 31.47 -10.87 12.64
N GLY A 106 30.39 -11.12 11.90
CA GLY A 106 30.18 -12.24 10.99
C GLY A 106 29.56 -13.46 11.68
N TRP A 107 29.87 -14.65 11.18
CA TRP A 107 29.47 -15.93 11.79
C TRP A 107 30.67 -16.84 12.06
N SER A 108 30.41 -17.92 12.80
CA SER A 108 31.37 -18.98 13.14
C SER A 108 31.27 -20.14 12.15
N GLY A 109 32.28 -21.02 12.10
CA GLY A 109 32.26 -22.23 11.26
C GLY A 109 31.16 -23.27 11.58
N ALA A 110 30.27 -22.99 12.53
CA ALA A 110 29.06 -23.75 12.84
C ALA A 110 27.77 -23.01 12.42
N ASN A 111 27.88 -22.04 11.51
CA ASN A 111 26.80 -21.15 11.04
C ASN A 111 26.03 -20.43 12.17
N GLN A 112 26.71 -20.14 13.29
CA GLN A 112 26.15 -19.33 14.38
C GLN A 112 26.69 -17.89 14.32
N PRO A 113 25.85 -16.86 14.53
CA PRO A 113 26.26 -15.45 14.53
C PRO A 113 27.32 -15.16 15.60
N VAL A 114 28.16 -14.14 15.35
CA VAL A 114 29.20 -13.68 16.26
C VAL A 114 28.97 -12.20 16.58
N ASP A 115 28.18 -11.96 17.63
CA ASP A 115 27.81 -10.62 18.11
C ASP A 115 28.70 -10.09 19.23
N SER A 116 29.70 -10.88 19.68
CA SER A 116 30.61 -10.50 20.75
C SER A 116 32.07 -10.60 20.34
N MET A 117 32.85 -9.54 20.60
CA MET A 117 34.30 -9.49 20.43
C MET A 117 34.98 -9.33 21.79
N LEU A 118 35.67 -10.38 22.24
CA LEU A 118 36.50 -10.36 23.45
C LEU A 118 37.89 -9.79 23.13
N LEU A 119 38.33 -8.84 23.96
CA LEU A 119 39.64 -8.22 23.94
C LEU A 119 40.36 -8.53 25.27
N SER A 120 41.00 -9.70 25.33
CA SER A 120 41.82 -10.11 26.48
C SER A 120 43.07 -9.25 26.63
N ASP A 121 43.35 -8.82 27.86
CA ASP A 121 44.57 -8.10 28.30
C ASP A 121 44.95 -6.83 27.49
N PHE A 122 44.03 -6.31 26.67
CA PHE A 122 44.32 -5.31 25.65
C PHE A 122 44.71 -3.93 26.21
N TYR A 123 44.26 -3.58 27.42
CA TYR A 123 44.64 -2.34 28.09
C TYR A 123 45.66 -2.66 29.22
N PRO A 124 46.94 -2.28 29.06
CA PRO A 124 48.01 -2.75 29.94
C PRO A 124 47.92 -2.15 31.35
N ALA A 125 48.26 -2.96 32.35
CA ALA A 125 48.41 -2.49 33.71
C ALA A 125 49.57 -1.49 33.85
N PRO A 126 49.43 -0.40 34.63
CA PRO A 126 50.58 0.40 35.02
C PRO A 126 51.53 -0.44 35.87
N THR A 127 52.78 -0.58 35.42
CA THR A 127 53.83 -1.41 36.05
C THR A 127 54.09 -1.08 37.52
N SER A 128 53.83 0.16 37.93
CA SER A 128 53.95 0.63 39.32
C SER A 128 52.72 0.39 40.21
N SER A 129 51.70 -0.35 39.74
CA SER A 129 50.41 -0.46 40.43
C SER A 129 50.03 -1.84 40.95
N GLY A 130 50.75 -2.90 40.59
CA GLY A 130 50.47 -4.29 41.02
C GLY A 130 49.18 -4.91 40.47
N ASN A 131 48.39 -4.17 39.69
CA ASN A 131 47.15 -4.63 39.07
C ASN A 131 47.42 -5.58 37.89
N GLY A 132 46.43 -6.42 37.56
CA GLY A 132 46.42 -7.17 36.31
C GLY A 132 46.07 -6.26 35.12
N ALA A 133 46.33 -6.73 33.89
CA ALA A 133 45.85 -6.04 32.70
C ALA A 133 44.32 -6.03 32.65
N THR A 134 43.75 -5.12 31.85
CA THR A 134 42.31 -4.91 31.76
C THR A 134 41.79 -5.46 30.45
N SER A 135 40.86 -6.40 30.54
CA SER A 135 40.14 -6.94 29.39
C SER A 135 38.83 -6.20 29.15
N ALA A 136 38.32 -6.27 27.93
CA ALA A 136 36.97 -5.82 27.60
C ALA A 136 36.26 -6.85 26.71
N VAL A 137 34.94 -6.83 26.71
CA VAL A 137 34.13 -7.49 25.67
C VAL A 137 33.14 -6.47 25.11
N VAL A 138 33.10 -6.38 23.78
CA VAL A 138 32.11 -5.57 23.07
C VAL A 138 31.05 -6.50 22.55
N THR A 139 29.80 -6.36 23.02
CA THR A 139 28.65 -6.90 22.29
C THR A 139 28.15 -5.87 21.30
N CYS A 140 27.61 -6.36 20.20
CA CYS A 140 27.06 -5.56 19.13
C CYS A 140 25.70 -6.12 18.77
N GLU A 141 24.71 -5.25 18.67
CA GLU A 141 23.34 -5.60 18.27
C GLU A 141 22.99 -4.81 17.01
N ALA A 142 22.41 -5.51 16.03
CA ALA A 142 21.80 -4.88 14.87
C ALA A 142 20.70 -3.91 15.35
N GLU A 143 20.71 -2.67 14.85
CA GLU A 143 19.47 -1.91 14.86
C GLU A 143 18.62 -2.45 13.71
N LEU A 144 17.41 -2.93 14.06
CA LEU A 144 16.51 -3.56 13.11
C LEU A 144 16.24 -2.64 11.92
N ASP A 145 15.93 -3.26 10.78
CA ASP A 145 15.43 -2.55 9.59
C ASP A 145 16.43 -1.55 8.99
N THR A 146 17.72 -1.89 9.16
CA THR A 146 18.87 -1.29 8.50
C THR A 146 19.76 -2.39 7.89
N GLY A 147 20.55 -2.06 6.86
CA GLY A 147 21.26 -3.05 6.04
C GLY A 147 20.30 -3.91 5.23
N ASP A 148 20.65 -5.18 5.02
CA ASP A 148 19.85 -6.21 4.33
C ASP A 148 18.59 -6.65 5.12
N ALA A 149 18.33 -6.04 6.28
CA ALA A 149 17.04 -6.11 6.97
C ALA A 149 16.13 -4.91 6.64
N GLY A 150 16.66 -3.83 6.10
CA GLY A 150 15.96 -2.56 5.91
C GLY A 150 15.37 -2.37 4.51
N PRO A 151 14.21 -1.70 4.40
CA PRO A 151 13.72 -1.20 3.11
C PRO A 151 14.69 -0.14 2.54
N LEU A 152 14.72 -0.03 1.21
CA LEU A 152 15.46 1.02 0.50
C LEU A 152 14.71 2.36 0.51
N VAL A 153 13.45 2.39 0.97
CA VAL A 153 12.62 3.59 1.12
C VAL A 153 12.44 3.99 2.60
N PRO A 154 12.26 5.29 2.92
CA PRO A 154 11.88 5.70 4.26
C PRO A 154 10.50 5.15 4.65
N ILE A 155 10.43 4.41 5.75
CA ILE A 155 9.20 3.89 6.34
C ILE A 155 8.98 4.49 7.73
N ASN A 156 7.79 5.00 7.98
CA ASN A 156 7.40 5.71 9.18
C ASN A 156 5.94 5.36 9.56
N ASN A 157 5.44 5.91 10.67
CA ASN A 157 4.08 5.62 11.16
C ASN A 157 2.97 6.29 10.34
N GLN A 158 3.31 7.15 9.39
CA GLN A 158 2.39 7.82 8.48
C GLN A 158 2.22 7.01 7.19
N ASN A 159 3.32 6.49 6.62
CA ASN A 159 3.31 5.70 5.38
C ASN A 159 3.17 4.18 5.54
N LYS A 160 2.58 3.72 6.66
CA LYS A 160 2.16 2.33 6.84
C LYS A 160 0.96 2.19 7.79
N PRO A 161 0.19 1.09 7.72
CA PRO A 161 -0.81 0.75 8.73
C PRO A 161 -0.19 0.49 10.11
N GLY A 162 -0.91 0.83 11.18
CA GLY A 162 -0.43 0.61 12.56
C GLY A 162 -0.36 -0.85 13.01
N TYR A 163 -0.92 -1.78 12.23
CA TYR A 163 -0.90 -3.24 12.46
C TYR A 163 -0.87 -3.96 11.10
N ALA A 164 -0.28 -5.15 11.04
CA ALA A 164 -0.22 -5.96 9.82
C ALA A 164 -1.60 -6.48 9.38
N ILE A 165 -2.48 -6.80 10.33
CA ILE A 165 -3.86 -7.19 10.07
C ILE A 165 -4.80 -6.36 10.95
N VAL A 166 -5.78 -5.71 10.32
CA VAL A 166 -6.90 -5.00 10.95
C VAL A 166 -8.21 -5.54 10.41
N THR A 167 -9.10 -6.01 11.27
CA THR A 167 -10.50 -6.33 10.90
C THR A 167 -11.47 -5.41 11.62
N LEU A 168 -12.29 -4.70 10.86
CA LEU A 168 -13.13 -3.59 11.36
C LEU A 168 -14.52 -4.03 11.85
N GLY A 169 -15.01 -5.20 11.45
CA GLY A 169 -16.33 -5.69 11.87
C GLY A 169 -16.44 -7.19 12.17
N GLY A 170 -15.39 -7.98 11.91
CA GLY A 170 -15.42 -9.44 12.09
C GLY A 170 -14.09 -10.07 12.48
N ASN A 171 -14.02 -11.40 12.36
CA ASN A 171 -12.89 -12.21 12.81
C ASN A 171 -11.65 -12.10 11.90
N VAL A 172 -10.50 -12.44 12.46
CA VAL A 172 -9.38 -13.06 11.74
C VAL A 172 -9.48 -14.57 11.97
N ASP A 173 -9.80 -15.33 10.93
CA ASP A 173 -10.03 -16.78 11.02
C ASP A 173 -8.97 -17.55 10.22
N ALA A 174 -8.07 -18.23 10.93
CA ALA A 174 -7.07 -19.15 10.39
C ALA A 174 -7.35 -20.61 10.80
N SER A 175 -8.61 -20.96 11.12
CA SER A 175 -8.98 -22.31 11.59
C SER A 175 -8.74 -23.42 10.56
N GLY A 176 -8.77 -23.10 9.26
CA GLY A 176 -8.46 -24.02 8.17
C GLY A 176 -6.96 -24.18 7.86
N SER A 177 -6.06 -23.58 8.64
CA SER A 177 -4.60 -23.63 8.37
C SER A 177 -3.91 -24.83 8.99
N ASN A 178 -3.21 -25.58 8.14
CA ASN A 178 -2.19 -26.55 8.52
C ASN A 178 -0.96 -25.85 9.11
N ASP A 179 -0.07 -26.62 9.76
CA ASP A 179 1.17 -26.07 10.33
C ASP A 179 2.10 -25.45 9.26
N PRO A 180 2.82 -24.36 9.58
CA PRO A 180 2.89 -23.73 10.91
C PRO A 180 1.70 -22.79 11.24
N GLY A 181 0.85 -22.43 10.27
CA GLY A 181 -0.33 -21.58 10.46
C GLY A 181 -0.33 -20.31 9.59
N LEU A 182 -0.99 -19.24 10.05
CA LEU A 182 -0.88 -17.89 9.49
C LEU A 182 0.27 -17.14 10.17
N LEU A 183 1.41 -16.97 9.50
CA LEU A 183 2.58 -16.24 10.01
C LEU A 183 2.50 -14.75 9.66
N VAL A 184 2.69 -13.88 10.65
CA VAL A 184 2.44 -12.43 10.55
C VAL A 184 3.55 -11.61 11.20
N LYS A 185 3.94 -10.49 10.58
CA LYS A 185 4.95 -9.54 11.11
C LYS A 185 4.35 -8.13 11.23
N GLY A 186 4.22 -7.61 12.46
CA GLY A 186 3.65 -6.29 12.74
C GLY A 186 2.29 -6.31 13.45
N GLY A 187 1.94 -7.39 14.16
CA GLY A 187 0.76 -7.45 15.03
C GLY A 187 -0.60 -7.55 14.33
N ILE A 188 -1.64 -7.80 15.14
CA ILE A 188 -3.02 -8.03 14.70
C ILE A 188 -3.99 -7.27 15.60
N TYR A 189 -5.00 -6.61 15.00
CA TYR A 189 -6.14 -6.02 15.70
C TYR A 189 -7.45 -6.50 15.08
N ALA A 190 -8.29 -7.19 15.85
CA ALA A 190 -9.60 -7.65 15.40
C ALA A 190 -10.77 -7.03 16.19
N ASN A 191 -11.78 -6.51 15.48
CA ASN A 191 -13.09 -6.18 16.06
C ASN A 191 -14.01 -7.40 16.21
N GLY A 192 -13.50 -8.61 15.92
CA GLY A 192 -14.07 -9.90 16.30
C GLY A 192 -13.06 -10.76 17.05
N ASN A 193 -13.05 -12.06 16.76
CA ASN A 193 -12.12 -13.04 17.33
C ASN A 193 -10.87 -13.20 16.45
N VAL A 194 -9.79 -13.72 17.03
CA VAL A 194 -8.67 -14.32 16.30
C VAL A 194 -8.71 -15.84 16.54
N LEU A 195 -8.94 -16.61 15.47
CA LEU A 195 -9.22 -18.04 15.51
C LEU A 195 -8.15 -18.85 14.77
N GLY A 196 -7.91 -20.09 15.23
CA GLY A 196 -7.00 -21.03 14.56
C GLY A 196 -5.52 -20.79 14.84
N LYS A 197 -4.65 -21.36 14.01
CA LYS A 197 -3.19 -21.25 14.15
C LYS A 197 -2.71 -19.95 13.52
N VAL A 198 -2.36 -18.98 14.36
CA VAL A 198 -1.86 -17.65 13.95
C VAL A 198 -0.59 -17.35 14.74
N ASN A 199 0.53 -17.13 14.06
CA ASN A 199 1.83 -16.90 14.68
C ASN A 199 2.30 -15.47 14.38
N VAL A 200 2.47 -14.65 15.41
CA VAL A 200 2.97 -13.27 15.25
C VAL A 200 4.45 -13.21 15.63
N LEU A 201 5.31 -12.88 14.66
CA LEU A 201 6.77 -12.75 14.81
C LEU A 201 7.18 -11.46 15.51
N ALA A 202 6.45 -10.38 15.24
CA ALA A 202 6.67 -9.04 15.79
C ALA A 202 5.34 -8.33 16.01
N GLY A 203 5.21 -7.60 17.12
CA GLY A 203 3.96 -6.97 17.55
C GLY A 203 3.02 -7.89 18.33
N GLY A 204 1.99 -7.31 18.95
CA GLY A 204 1.01 -8.03 19.77
C GLY A 204 -0.29 -8.38 19.03
N ILE A 205 -1.15 -9.15 19.71
CA ILE A 205 -2.52 -9.41 19.25
C ILE A 205 -3.49 -8.65 20.16
N ARG A 206 -4.45 -7.94 19.56
CA ARG A 206 -5.57 -7.28 20.25
C ARG A 206 -6.89 -7.75 19.64
N ALA A 207 -7.87 -8.08 20.48
CA ALA A 207 -9.20 -8.43 20.01
C ALA A 207 -10.29 -8.02 20.99
N THR A 208 -11.44 -7.61 20.46
CA THR A 208 -12.70 -7.49 21.21
C THR A 208 -13.26 -8.88 21.55
N GLY A 209 -12.99 -9.88 20.71
CA GLY A 209 -13.32 -11.29 20.92
C GLY A 209 -12.18 -12.12 21.52
N SER A 210 -12.31 -13.45 21.43
CA SER A 210 -11.29 -14.40 21.90
C SER A 210 -10.09 -14.48 20.95
N CYS A 211 -8.93 -14.89 21.46
CA CYS A 211 -7.70 -15.15 20.69
C CYS A 211 -7.20 -16.60 20.88
N SER A 212 -8.14 -17.56 20.92
CA SER A 212 -7.84 -18.97 21.16
C SER A 212 -7.19 -19.63 19.94
N GLY A 213 -6.06 -20.30 20.15
CA GLY A 213 -5.25 -20.95 19.11
C GLY A 213 -4.04 -20.13 18.64
N ALA A 214 -4.09 -18.79 18.74
CA ALA A 214 -3.00 -17.93 18.31
C ALA A 214 -1.75 -18.04 19.22
N GLN A 215 -0.57 -17.76 18.66
CA GLN A 215 0.73 -17.69 19.32
C GLN A 215 1.43 -16.36 18.98
N VAL A 216 2.25 -15.84 19.90
CA VAL A 216 2.95 -14.56 19.74
C VAL A 216 4.37 -14.70 20.28
N VAL A 217 5.35 -14.30 19.48
CA VAL A 217 6.75 -14.22 19.89
C VAL A 217 6.98 -12.84 20.52
N GLY A 218 7.39 -12.81 21.79
CA GLY A 218 7.88 -11.59 22.44
C GLY A 218 6.86 -10.44 22.64
N SER A 219 5.55 -10.68 22.60
CA SER A 219 4.55 -9.61 22.76
C SER A 219 3.23 -10.08 23.39
N PRO A 220 2.45 -9.17 24.02
CA PRO A 220 1.23 -9.52 24.75
C PRO A 220 0.04 -9.82 23.84
N LYS A 221 -0.91 -10.61 24.39
CA LYS A 221 -2.24 -10.86 23.84
C LYS A 221 -3.28 -10.15 24.70
N ASN A 222 -4.03 -9.22 24.11
CA ASN A 222 -5.05 -8.43 24.81
C ASN A 222 -6.44 -8.79 24.26
N CYS A 223 -7.02 -9.88 24.78
CA CYS A 223 -8.28 -10.47 24.31
C CYS A 223 -9.02 -11.13 25.49
N PRO A 224 -10.35 -10.95 25.66
CA PRO A 224 -11.28 -10.09 24.92
C PRO A 224 -11.27 -8.62 25.38
N ALA A 225 -10.20 -8.18 26.05
CA ALA A 225 -10.07 -6.82 26.61
C ALA A 225 -9.62 -5.75 25.59
N GLY A 226 -9.68 -6.03 24.28
CA GLY A 226 -9.46 -5.02 23.25
C GLY A 226 -10.64 -4.07 23.14
N ALA A 227 -10.37 -2.77 23.09
CA ALA A 227 -11.36 -1.80 22.60
C ALA A 227 -11.56 -1.99 21.08
N PRO A 228 -12.70 -1.59 20.50
CA PRO A 228 -12.85 -1.58 19.05
C PRO A 228 -11.79 -0.68 18.39
N VAL A 229 -11.10 -1.20 17.38
CA VAL A 229 -10.24 -0.38 16.51
C VAL A 229 -11.10 0.42 15.53
N VAL A 230 -10.82 1.71 15.41
CA VAL A 230 -11.50 2.61 14.50
C VAL A 230 -10.86 2.52 13.11
N ASP A 231 -11.69 2.60 12.08
CA ASP A 231 -11.27 2.73 10.68
C ASP A 231 -10.29 3.92 10.52
N PRO A 232 -9.06 3.71 10.00
CA PRO A 232 -8.07 4.79 9.86
C PRO A 232 -8.45 5.84 8.79
N ASN A 233 -9.51 5.59 8.02
CA ASN A 233 -10.09 6.51 7.05
C ASN A 233 -9.11 7.03 6.00
N TYR A 234 -8.23 6.16 5.50
CA TYR A 234 -7.44 6.43 4.31
C TYR A 234 -8.36 6.78 3.13
N ALA A 235 -7.91 7.74 2.32
CA ALA A 235 -8.60 8.22 1.13
C ALA A 235 -8.13 7.49 -0.14
N ALA A 236 -8.97 7.46 -1.17
CA ALA A 236 -8.61 6.96 -2.49
C ALA A 236 -7.75 7.99 -3.24
N GLU A 237 -7.04 7.53 -4.28
CA GLU A 237 -6.41 8.41 -5.26
C GLU A 237 -7.41 9.09 -6.21
N ILE A 238 -8.67 8.62 -6.23
CA ILE A 238 -9.73 9.17 -7.08
C ILE A 238 -10.75 9.97 -6.26
N THR A 239 -11.03 11.19 -6.72
CA THR A 239 -12.03 12.11 -6.14
C THR A 239 -13.25 12.28 -7.05
N SER A 240 -13.12 11.91 -8.33
CA SER A 240 -14.19 11.78 -9.32
C SER A 240 -14.10 10.41 -10.00
N VAL A 241 -15.10 10.04 -10.80
CA VAL A 241 -14.96 8.88 -11.70
C VAL A 241 -13.91 9.20 -12.77
N PRO A 242 -12.93 8.31 -13.02
CA PRO A 242 -11.99 8.44 -14.15
C PRO A 242 -12.67 8.26 -15.52
N ASP A 243 -11.98 8.65 -16.61
CA ASP A 243 -12.45 8.36 -17.98
C ASP A 243 -12.78 6.87 -18.18
N TRP A 244 -13.90 6.57 -18.82
CA TRP A 244 -14.28 5.20 -19.16
C TRP A 244 -13.24 4.54 -20.09
N ARG A 245 -12.97 3.26 -19.86
CA ARG A 245 -12.03 2.45 -20.65
C ARG A 245 -12.69 1.21 -21.20
N LYS A 246 -12.64 1.07 -22.52
CA LYS A 246 -12.85 -0.21 -23.19
C LYS A 246 -11.74 -1.17 -22.77
N ALA A 247 -12.10 -2.39 -22.38
CA ALA A 247 -11.11 -3.44 -22.13
C ALA A 247 -10.37 -3.80 -23.45
N PRO A 248 -9.08 -4.18 -23.40
CA PRO A 248 -8.31 -4.50 -24.59
C PRO A 248 -8.94 -5.69 -25.33
N THR A 249 -8.91 -5.64 -26.66
CA THR A 249 -9.48 -6.67 -27.55
C THR A 249 -8.42 -7.48 -28.31
N ALA A 250 -7.13 -7.20 -28.07
CA ALA A 250 -5.99 -7.89 -28.67
C ALA A 250 -4.77 -7.86 -27.74
N CYS A 251 -3.83 -8.79 -27.95
CA CYS A 251 -2.53 -8.79 -27.25
C CYS A 251 -1.51 -7.90 -27.99
N THR A 252 -0.75 -7.09 -27.26
CA THR A 252 0.49 -6.48 -27.77
C THR A 252 1.66 -7.31 -27.30
N SER A 253 2.46 -7.86 -28.23
CA SER A 253 3.63 -8.72 -27.91
C SER A 253 3.31 -9.91 -26.98
N GLY A 254 2.08 -10.42 -26.99
CA GLY A 254 1.62 -11.51 -26.11
C GLY A 254 1.08 -11.07 -24.74
N VAL A 255 0.95 -9.76 -24.49
CA VAL A 255 0.43 -9.17 -23.25
C VAL A 255 -0.90 -8.43 -23.51
N ALA A 256 -1.90 -8.62 -22.65
CA ALA A 256 -3.10 -7.77 -22.61
C ALA A 256 -2.78 -6.50 -21.81
N ILE A 257 -2.82 -5.32 -22.44
CA ILE A 257 -2.47 -4.05 -21.80
C ILE A 257 -3.76 -3.30 -21.40
N PHE A 258 -3.86 -2.96 -20.13
CA PHE A 258 -4.97 -2.18 -19.55
C PHE A 258 -4.49 -0.77 -19.20
N GLU A 259 -5.25 0.25 -19.59
CA GLU A 259 -4.97 1.66 -19.30
C GLU A 259 -5.76 2.12 -18.06
N PRO A 260 -5.22 3.00 -17.19
CA PRO A 260 -5.95 3.52 -16.03
C PRO A 260 -7.24 4.26 -16.44
N GLY A 261 -8.33 4.01 -15.71
CA GLY A 261 -9.65 4.57 -15.95
C GLY A 261 -10.80 3.78 -15.31
N TYR A 262 -12.03 4.05 -15.74
CA TYR A 262 -13.26 3.42 -15.25
C TYR A 262 -13.66 2.19 -16.07
N TYR A 263 -13.91 1.08 -15.39
CA TYR A 263 -14.32 -0.22 -15.92
C TYR A 263 -15.65 -0.65 -15.29
N ASP A 264 -16.66 -0.86 -16.14
CA ASP A 264 -18.08 -1.00 -15.79
C ASP A 264 -18.69 -2.36 -16.12
N SER A 265 -17.95 -3.21 -16.85
CA SER A 265 -18.36 -4.57 -17.23
C SER A 265 -17.33 -5.61 -16.81
N ALA A 266 -17.69 -6.44 -15.83
CA ALA A 266 -16.95 -7.65 -15.48
C ALA A 266 -16.89 -8.64 -16.66
N SER A 267 -17.94 -8.74 -17.48
CA SER A 267 -17.95 -9.59 -18.69
C SER A 267 -16.89 -9.17 -19.71
N ASP A 268 -16.73 -7.86 -19.95
CA ASP A 268 -15.72 -7.32 -20.89
C ASP A 268 -14.31 -7.53 -20.32
N LEU A 269 -14.13 -7.29 -19.01
CA LEU A 269 -12.87 -7.50 -18.29
C LEU A 269 -12.48 -8.98 -18.22
N ASN A 270 -13.43 -9.89 -18.01
CA ASN A 270 -13.23 -11.35 -18.01
C ASN A 270 -12.89 -11.86 -19.42
N THR A 271 -13.51 -11.28 -20.45
CA THR A 271 -13.16 -11.56 -21.86
C THR A 271 -11.72 -11.13 -22.14
N ALA A 272 -11.37 -9.88 -21.82
CA ALA A 272 -10.03 -9.33 -21.98
C ALA A 272 -8.96 -10.11 -21.18
N THR A 273 -9.31 -10.54 -19.96
CA THR A 273 -8.46 -11.37 -19.08
C THR A 273 -8.10 -12.71 -19.72
N ASN A 274 -8.93 -13.23 -20.63
CA ASN A 274 -8.69 -14.51 -21.30
C ASN A 274 -8.04 -14.40 -22.70
N LEU A 275 -7.74 -13.19 -23.19
CA LEU A 275 -7.08 -13.01 -24.50
C LEU A 275 -5.63 -13.49 -24.53
N CYS A 276 -4.89 -13.28 -23.45
CA CYS A 276 -3.44 -13.43 -23.40
C CYS A 276 -3.03 -14.22 -22.15
N GLY A 277 -1.85 -14.86 -22.16
CA GLY A 277 -1.32 -15.55 -20.97
C GLY A 277 -0.89 -14.59 -19.84
N THR A 278 -0.47 -13.38 -20.23
CA THR A 278 0.00 -12.32 -19.34
C THR A 278 -0.83 -11.05 -19.52
N LEU A 279 -1.19 -10.42 -18.41
CA LEU A 279 -1.86 -9.12 -18.34
C LEU A 279 -0.91 -8.09 -17.73
N TRP A 280 -0.94 -6.86 -18.27
CA TRP A 280 -0.29 -5.69 -17.68
C TRP A 280 -1.31 -4.59 -17.42
N PHE A 281 -1.48 -4.23 -16.15
CA PHE A 281 -2.14 -2.99 -15.76
C PHE A 281 -1.05 -1.93 -15.58
N LYS A 282 -1.06 -0.91 -16.44
CA LYS A 282 -0.12 0.21 -16.37
C LYS A 282 -0.27 1.01 -15.06
N PRO A 283 0.74 1.80 -14.65
CA PRO A 283 0.63 2.68 -13.51
C PRO A 283 -0.59 3.61 -13.58
N GLY A 284 -1.22 3.86 -12.44
CA GLY A 284 -2.36 4.77 -12.30
C GLY A 284 -3.60 4.16 -11.66
N ASN A 285 -4.70 4.90 -11.71
CA ASN A 285 -5.91 4.59 -10.95
C ASN A 285 -6.93 3.84 -11.82
N TYR A 286 -7.48 2.76 -11.28
CA TYR A 286 -8.53 1.96 -11.92
C TYR A 286 -9.76 1.99 -11.03
N TYR A 287 -10.93 2.31 -11.59
CA TYR A 287 -12.20 2.26 -10.89
C TYR A 287 -13.04 1.12 -11.47
N PHE A 288 -13.24 0.06 -10.69
CA PHE A 288 -14.05 -1.10 -11.03
C PHE A 288 -15.42 -0.97 -10.36
N ASP A 289 -16.45 -0.70 -11.14
CA ASP A 289 -17.83 -0.58 -10.64
C ASP A 289 -18.80 -1.24 -11.62
N PHE A 290 -18.97 -2.54 -11.43
CA PHE A 290 -19.62 -3.45 -12.36
C PHE A 290 -21.16 -3.40 -12.30
N HIS A 291 -21.81 -3.67 -13.43
CA HIS A 291 -23.26 -3.62 -13.64
C HIS A 291 -23.82 -4.89 -14.32
N ASN A 292 -23.16 -6.02 -14.08
CA ASN A 292 -23.41 -7.33 -14.70
C ASN A 292 -24.34 -8.23 -13.86
N ASP A 293 -24.44 -8.00 -12.54
CA ASP A 293 -25.55 -8.50 -11.72
C ASP A 293 -26.83 -7.71 -12.04
N ALA A 294 -28.02 -8.33 -11.93
CA ALA A 294 -29.29 -7.75 -12.39
C ALA A 294 -29.82 -6.60 -11.49
N CYS A 295 -29.26 -5.40 -11.63
CA CYS A 295 -29.73 -4.19 -10.94
C CYS A 295 -30.97 -3.59 -11.62
N ALA A 296 -32.13 -3.68 -10.94
CA ALA A 296 -33.48 -3.43 -11.46
C ALA A 296 -33.68 -2.14 -12.28
N ASN A 297 -32.91 -1.08 -12.03
CA ASN A 297 -33.11 0.24 -12.64
C ASN A 297 -31.93 0.74 -13.51
N VAL A 298 -30.79 0.03 -13.55
CA VAL A 298 -29.51 0.55 -14.07
C VAL A 298 -28.84 -0.40 -15.09
N CYS A 299 -29.19 -1.69 -15.09
CA CYS A 299 -28.33 -2.74 -15.63
C CYS A 299 -29.04 -3.54 -16.75
N PRO A 300 -29.14 -3.00 -17.99
CA PRO A 300 -29.69 -3.73 -19.13
C PRO A 300 -28.78 -4.91 -19.49
N SER A 301 -29.30 -6.14 -19.38
CA SER A 301 -28.51 -7.37 -19.54
C SER A 301 -27.83 -7.52 -20.91
N GLY A 302 -28.41 -6.94 -21.97
CA GLY A 302 -27.80 -6.90 -23.30
C GLY A 302 -26.51 -6.06 -23.41
N LEU A 303 -26.27 -5.14 -22.46
CA LEU A 303 -25.08 -4.27 -22.46
C LEU A 303 -23.91 -4.85 -21.64
N PHE A 304 -24.21 -5.67 -20.63
CA PHE A 304 -23.25 -6.17 -19.65
C PHE A 304 -23.13 -7.70 -19.60
N GLY A 305 -24.01 -8.45 -20.25
CA GLY A 305 -24.01 -9.92 -20.17
C GLY A 305 -24.38 -10.44 -18.78
N THR A 306 -23.92 -11.65 -18.46
CA THR A 306 -24.42 -12.45 -17.30
C THR A 306 -23.32 -12.93 -16.35
N ALA A 307 -22.10 -12.40 -16.45
CA ALA A 307 -20.96 -12.84 -15.64
C ALA A 307 -21.05 -12.50 -14.13
N GLY A 308 -22.03 -11.70 -13.71
CA GLY A 308 -22.12 -11.10 -12.38
C GLY A 308 -20.99 -10.10 -12.10
N ASN A 309 -21.05 -9.40 -10.97
CA ASN A 309 -20.10 -8.31 -10.65
C ASN A 309 -18.72 -8.83 -10.16
N GLU A 310 -18.16 -9.84 -10.83
CA GLU A 310 -16.96 -10.56 -10.40
C GLU A 310 -15.90 -10.68 -11.50
N TRP A 311 -14.73 -10.06 -11.27
CA TRP A 311 -13.54 -10.27 -12.11
C TRP A 311 -12.90 -11.62 -11.76
N THR A 312 -12.92 -12.56 -12.70
CA THR A 312 -12.41 -13.93 -12.54
C THR A 312 -11.02 -14.09 -13.17
N ILE A 313 -10.06 -14.54 -12.38
CA ILE A 313 -8.68 -14.78 -12.78
C ILE A 313 -8.40 -16.29 -12.72
N ASN A 314 -8.04 -16.90 -13.85
CA ASN A 314 -7.79 -18.35 -13.96
C ASN A 314 -6.65 -18.63 -14.95
N ASN A 315 -5.58 -19.28 -14.48
CA ASN A 315 -4.38 -19.63 -15.25
C ASN A 315 -3.83 -18.43 -16.05
N LYS A 316 -3.42 -17.37 -15.34
CA LYS A 316 -2.85 -16.12 -15.88
C LYS A 316 -1.65 -15.64 -15.05
N LYS A 317 -0.76 -14.89 -15.71
CA LYS A 317 0.19 -13.99 -15.06
C LYS A 317 -0.39 -12.56 -15.10
N ILE A 318 -0.43 -11.85 -13.98
CA ILE A 318 -0.89 -10.46 -13.93
C ILE A 318 0.14 -9.61 -13.20
N VAL A 319 0.55 -8.52 -13.83
CA VAL A 319 1.43 -7.51 -13.23
C VAL A 319 0.74 -6.16 -13.29
N ALA A 320 0.70 -5.45 -12.16
CA ALA A 320 0.10 -4.11 -12.08
C ALA A 320 1.08 -3.09 -11.50
N GLY A 321 1.33 -2.01 -12.25
CA GLY A 321 2.32 -0.98 -11.93
C GLY A 321 3.44 -0.89 -12.97
N THR A 322 4.53 -0.21 -12.61
CA THR A 322 5.70 -0.04 -13.47
C THR A 322 6.53 -1.32 -13.51
N PRO A 323 6.84 -1.92 -14.68
CA PRO A 323 7.73 -3.08 -14.76
C PRO A 323 9.12 -2.78 -14.23
N ILE A 324 9.79 -3.73 -13.56
CA ILE A 324 11.18 -3.54 -13.11
C ILE A 324 12.10 -3.30 -14.32
N GLY A 325 12.92 -2.25 -14.25
CA GLY A 325 13.73 -1.75 -15.37
C GLY A 325 13.01 -0.77 -16.30
N GLY A 326 11.69 -0.62 -16.16
CA GLY A 326 10.84 0.26 -16.96
C GLY A 326 10.50 -0.28 -18.35
N GLY A 327 9.71 0.49 -19.11
CA GLY A 327 9.29 0.12 -20.46
C GLY A 327 8.09 -0.84 -20.48
N SER A 328 8.12 -1.78 -21.43
CA SER A 328 7.03 -2.75 -21.67
C SER A 328 7.22 -4.05 -20.90
N LEU A 329 6.16 -4.56 -20.28
CA LEU A 329 6.16 -5.88 -19.63
C LEU A 329 6.47 -7.00 -20.65
N PRO A 330 7.34 -7.98 -20.33
CA PRO A 330 7.55 -9.17 -21.17
C PRO A 330 6.32 -10.10 -21.14
N SER A 331 6.20 -10.96 -22.16
CA SER A 331 5.08 -11.92 -22.29
C SER A 331 5.07 -13.05 -21.25
N ASN A 332 6.17 -13.26 -20.53
CA ASN A 332 6.30 -14.26 -19.46
C ASN A 332 7.14 -13.70 -18.31
N PRO A 333 6.57 -12.86 -17.43
CA PRO A 333 7.29 -12.29 -16.30
C PRO A 333 7.55 -13.31 -15.19
N THR A 334 8.71 -13.19 -14.56
CA THR A 334 8.98 -13.79 -13.23
C THR A 334 8.21 -12.99 -12.19
N ILE A 335 7.42 -13.68 -11.36
CA ILE A 335 6.63 -13.12 -10.27
C ILE A 335 7.02 -13.92 -9.01
N PRO A 336 7.34 -13.27 -7.87
CA PRO A 336 7.38 -11.82 -7.64
C PRO A 336 8.61 -11.17 -8.29
N GLY A 337 8.67 -9.83 -8.27
CA GLY A 337 9.74 -9.04 -8.89
C GLY A 337 9.48 -8.66 -10.36
N ALA A 338 8.22 -8.60 -10.78
CA ALA A 338 7.82 -8.12 -12.08
C ALA A 338 7.56 -6.60 -12.11
N CYS A 339 7.08 -6.01 -11.00
CA CYS A 339 6.87 -4.56 -10.87
C CYS A 339 7.71 -3.90 -9.77
N ASP A 340 7.93 -2.60 -9.93
CA ASP A 340 8.71 -1.72 -9.06
C ASP A 340 7.96 -1.50 -7.73
N SER A 341 8.48 -2.07 -6.64
CA SER A 341 7.78 -2.13 -5.35
C SER A 341 7.98 -0.84 -4.53
N PRO A 342 6.94 -0.31 -3.87
CA PRO A 342 7.05 0.85 -3.01
C PRO A 342 7.82 0.59 -1.70
N ILE A 343 8.30 -0.64 -1.43
CA ILE A 343 9.27 -0.91 -0.34
C ILE A 343 10.74 -0.71 -0.79
N ASP A 344 10.98 -0.72 -2.10
CA ASP A 344 12.32 -0.74 -2.71
C ASP A 344 12.67 0.57 -3.45
N ASN A 345 11.67 1.30 -3.94
CA ASN A 345 11.88 2.55 -4.68
C ASN A 345 10.92 3.67 -4.24
N VAL A 346 11.48 4.81 -3.79
CA VAL A 346 10.71 6.02 -3.45
C VAL A 346 10.01 6.67 -4.64
N ASN A 347 10.37 6.27 -5.86
CA ASN A 347 9.75 6.74 -7.10
C ASN A 347 8.72 5.75 -7.66
N ALA A 348 8.49 4.59 -7.00
CA ALA A 348 7.63 3.53 -7.49
C ALA A 348 6.25 4.08 -7.90
N GLN A 349 5.92 3.95 -9.19
CA GLN A 349 4.60 4.28 -9.73
C GLN A 349 3.84 2.97 -9.94
N GLY A 350 2.90 2.72 -9.07
CA GLY A 350 2.07 1.52 -9.05
C GLY A 350 0.65 1.78 -9.56
N VAL A 351 -0.27 0.92 -9.14
CA VAL A 351 -1.71 1.09 -9.35
C VAL A 351 -2.42 1.36 -8.02
N GLN A 352 -3.62 1.96 -8.13
CA GLN A 352 -4.67 1.72 -7.15
C GLN A 352 -5.89 1.15 -7.85
N PHE A 353 -6.27 -0.06 -7.46
CA PHE A 353 -7.51 -0.71 -7.89
C PHE A 353 -8.63 -0.36 -6.90
N VAL A 354 -9.45 0.62 -7.26
CA VAL A 354 -10.60 1.10 -6.49
C VAL A 354 -11.84 0.32 -6.91
N PHE A 355 -12.52 -0.33 -5.97
CA PHE A 355 -13.74 -1.09 -6.23
C PHE A 355 -14.96 -0.40 -5.62
N GLY A 356 -16.00 -0.18 -6.44
CA GLY A 356 -17.29 0.38 -6.06
C GLY A 356 -18.44 -0.62 -6.16
N GLY A 357 -19.60 -0.26 -5.60
CA GLY A 357 -20.81 -1.07 -5.71
C GLY A 357 -20.65 -2.49 -5.15
N SER A 358 -21.15 -3.50 -5.86
CA SER A 358 -21.00 -4.93 -5.48
C SER A 358 -19.81 -5.62 -6.18
N SER A 359 -18.87 -4.83 -6.72
CA SER A 359 -17.73 -5.30 -7.50
C SER A 359 -16.70 -6.01 -6.62
N ARG A 360 -16.24 -7.17 -7.09
CA ARG A 360 -15.34 -8.08 -6.40
C ARG A 360 -14.41 -8.78 -7.38
N PHE A 361 -13.37 -9.44 -6.89
CA PHE A 361 -12.54 -10.31 -7.72
C PHE A 361 -12.30 -11.69 -7.09
N TYR A 362 -12.14 -12.68 -7.96
CA TYR A 362 -12.04 -14.09 -7.64
C TYR A 362 -10.84 -14.71 -8.35
N VAL A 363 -9.99 -15.40 -7.60
CA VAL A 363 -8.87 -16.17 -8.14
C VAL A 363 -9.21 -17.65 -8.11
N ASP A 364 -9.32 -18.25 -9.29
CA ASP A 364 -9.60 -19.66 -9.48
C ASP A 364 -8.34 -20.49 -9.15
N GLN A 365 -7.47 -20.74 -10.13
CA GLN A 365 -6.33 -21.64 -9.96
C GLN A 365 -5.13 -21.24 -10.82
N ASN A 366 -3.95 -21.70 -10.40
CA ASN A 366 -2.67 -21.63 -11.12
C ASN A 366 -2.35 -20.25 -11.71
N SER A 367 -2.64 -19.19 -10.95
CA SER A 367 -2.40 -17.80 -11.39
C SER A 367 -1.31 -17.14 -10.56
N ASP A 368 -0.41 -16.42 -11.22
CA ASP A 368 0.63 -15.61 -10.59
C ASP A 368 0.21 -14.13 -10.69
N ILE A 369 0.12 -13.45 -9.57
CA ILE A 369 -0.41 -12.08 -9.49
C ILE A 369 0.57 -11.22 -8.69
N GLU A 370 1.04 -10.11 -9.25
CA GLU A 370 1.78 -9.09 -8.51
C GLU A 370 1.24 -7.69 -8.81
N PHE A 371 0.72 -7.01 -7.78
CA PHE A 371 0.28 -5.62 -7.86
C PHE A 371 1.17 -4.75 -6.99
N CYS A 372 1.80 -3.74 -7.58
CA CYS A 372 2.55 -2.70 -6.88
C CYS A 372 1.70 -1.44 -6.69
N GLY A 373 1.71 -0.89 -5.48
CA GLY A 373 1.16 0.43 -5.18
C GLY A 373 2.18 1.54 -5.42
N SER A 374 1.73 2.80 -5.55
CA SER A 374 2.65 3.95 -5.64
C SER A 374 3.22 4.31 -4.26
N TYR A 375 4.50 4.65 -4.19
CA TYR A 375 5.12 5.09 -2.93
C TYR A 375 4.59 6.46 -2.48
N HIS A 376 4.36 6.59 -1.17
CA HIS A 376 4.01 7.83 -0.49
C HIS A 376 4.81 7.97 0.80
N ASN A 377 5.08 9.21 1.24
CA ASN A 377 5.86 9.51 2.44
C ASN A 377 5.00 9.89 3.66
N ASP A 378 3.70 10.15 3.42
CA ASP A 378 2.72 10.75 4.33
C ASP A 378 1.47 9.87 4.58
N ARG A 379 1.24 8.86 3.73
CA ARG A 379 0.17 7.86 3.80
C ARG A 379 0.67 6.51 3.27
N PRO A 380 0.03 5.36 3.58
CA PRO A 380 0.50 4.08 3.04
C PRO A 380 0.36 3.99 1.52
N PRO A 381 1.22 3.25 0.82
CA PRO A 381 0.95 2.84 -0.55
C PRO A 381 -0.27 1.91 -0.55
N ILE A 382 -1.40 2.29 -1.16
CA ILE A 382 -2.63 1.46 -1.19
C ILE A 382 -2.88 0.96 -2.60
N VAL A 383 -2.79 -0.37 -2.78
CA VAL A 383 -2.87 -1.03 -4.10
C VAL A 383 -4.26 -1.57 -4.42
N VAL A 384 -5.01 -2.00 -3.40
CA VAL A 384 -6.42 -2.41 -3.51
C VAL A 384 -7.25 -1.61 -2.50
N TYR A 385 -8.25 -0.89 -2.99
CA TYR A 385 -9.06 0.06 -2.22
C TYR A 385 -10.56 -0.26 -2.36
N GLY A 386 -11.23 -0.51 -1.23
CA GLY A 386 -12.69 -0.64 -1.17
C GLY A 386 -13.34 0.70 -0.85
N LEU A 387 -14.11 1.25 -1.79
CA LEU A 387 -14.74 2.55 -1.60
C LEU A 387 -15.81 2.49 -0.50
N LYS A 388 -15.82 3.44 0.44
CA LYS A 388 -16.81 3.47 1.54
C LYS A 388 -18.07 4.27 1.22
N ASN A 389 -17.88 5.43 0.60
CA ASN A 389 -18.91 6.46 0.45
C ASN A 389 -19.33 6.59 -1.01
N GLY A 390 -20.57 7.00 -1.24
CA GLY A 390 -21.13 7.22 -2.56
C GLY A 390 -22.38 6.37 -2.81
N SER A 391 -23.39 6.95 -3.45
CA SER A 391 -24.69 6.32 -3.70
C SER A 391 -24.82 5.78 -5.13
N THR A 392 -25.78 4.89 -5.35
CA THR A 392 -26.32 4.61 -6.70
C THR A 392 -26.68 5.93 -7.39
N PRO A 393 -26.37 6.11 -8.68
CA PRO A 393 -26.73 7.34 -9.40
C PRO A 393 -28.26 7.46 -9.55
N THR A 394 -28.74 8.70 -9.64
CA THR A 394 -30.13 9.03 -10.00
C THR A 394 -30.28 9.11 -11.52
N SER A 395 -31.43 8.71 -12.05
CA SER A 395 -31.74 8.83 -13.48
C SER A 395 -31.92 10.29 -13.89
N SER A 396 -31.19 10.72 -14.93
CA SER A 396 -31.37 12.00 -15.61
C SER A 396 -32.19 11.81 -16.89
N SER A 397 -32.90 12.85 -17.33
CA SER A 397 -33.71 12.83 -18.55
C SER A 397 -33.47 14.05 -19.42
N LEU A 398 -33.29 13.82 -20.72
CA LEU A 398 -33.32 14.83 -21.79
C LEU A 398 -34.62 14.63 -22.57
N ALA A 399 -35.44 15.65 -22.67
CA ALA A 399 -36.73 15.57 -23.35
C ALA A 399 -36.76 16.43 -24.61
N GLY A 400 -37.21 15.86 -25.72
CA GLY A 400 -37.59 16.62 -26.92
C GLY A 400 -36.44 17.35 -27.64
N MET A 401 -35.21 16.83 -27.60
CA MET A 401 -34.08 17.40 -28.35
C MET A 401 -34.42 17.46 -29.85
N THR A 402 -34.07 18.56 -30.49
CA THR A 402 -34.38 18.87 -31.90
C THR A 402 -33.11 18.88 -32.76
N PRO A 403 -33.18 18.66 -34.08
CA PRO A 403 -32.04 18.89 -34.96
C PRO A 403 -31.71 20.39 -35.09
N SER A 404 -30.44 20.70 -35.36
CA SER A 404 -29.96 22.05 -35.66
C SER A 404 -29.45 22.19 -37.10
N SER A 405 -29.23 21.09 -37.82
CA SER A 405 -28.87 21.06 -39.23
C SER A 405 -29.48 19.87 -39.99
N VAL A 406 -29.52 19.99 -41.31
CA VAL A 406 -29.77 18.87 -42.23
C VAL A 406 -28.44 18.54 -42.89
N VAL A 407 -28.05 17.27 -42.89
CA VAL A 407 -26.80 16.77 -43.48
C VAL A 407 -27.04 16.39 -44.94
N GLU A 408 -28.11 15.62 -45.19
CA GLU A 408 -28.57 15.24 -46.52
C GLU A 408 -30.10 15.35 -46.58
N THR A 409 -30.63 15.94 -47.65
CA THR A 409 -32.09 16.05 -47.87
C THR A 409 -32.70 14.81 -48.52
N GLY A 410 -31.89 14.00 -49.21
CA GLY A 410 -32.37 13.00 -50.17
C GLY A 410 -33.36 13.62 -51.15
N GLY A 411 -34.46 12.90 -51.39
CA GLY A 411 -35.59 13.36 -52.21
C GLY A 411 -36.55 14.33 -51.52
N PHE A 412 -36.32 14.72 -50.26
CA PHE A 412 -37.19 15.69 -49.57
C PHE A 412 -36.88 17.12 -50.02
N THR A 413 -37.86 17.73 -50.67
CA THR A 413 -37.95 19.20 -50.79
C THR A 413 -38.26 19.83 -49.43
N ASN A 414 -37.91 21.10 -49.23
CA ASN A 414 -38.18 21.88 -48.02
C ASN A 414 -37.56 21.36 -46.70
N ALA A 415 -36.76 20.30 -46.71
CA ALA A 415 -36.05 19.81 -45.53
C ALA A 415 -35.01 20.83 -45.03
N THR A 416 -35.34 21.53 -43.94
CA THR A 416 -34.44 22.44 -43.21
C THR A 416 -34.68 22.25 -41.71
N ALA A 417 -33.65 22.43 -40.87
CA ALA A 417 -33.72 22.05 -39.45
C ALA A 417 -34.91 22.68 -38.69
N LEU A 418 -35.22 23.96 -38.94
CA LEU A 418 -36.37 24.65 -38.35
C LEU A 418 -37.71 23.94 -38.65
N ARG A 419 -37.88 23.46 -39.89
CA ARG A 419 -39.08 22.79 -40.43
C ARG A 419 -39.21 21.31 -40.05
N VAL A 420 -38.27 20.78 -39.28
CA VAL A 420 -38.31 19.39 -38.76
C VAL A 420 -37.97 19.32 -37.27
N ALA A 421 -37.92 20.48 -36.58
CA ALA A 421 -37.68 20.58 -35.15
C ALA A 421 -38.98 20.71 -34.33
N THR A 422 -40.03 21.28 -34.91
CA THR A 422 -41.30 21.52 -34.22
C THR A 422 -42.45 21.26 -35.17
N ALA A 423 -43.38 20.42 -34.73
CA ALA A 423 -44.60 20.14 -35.45
C ALA A 423 -45.42 21.44 -35.59
N ASP A 424 -45.46 21.98 -36.79
CA ASP A 424 -46.20 23.18 -37.16
C ASP A 424 -47.21 22.94 -38.30
N GLY A 425 -47.17 21.75 -38.89
CA GLY A 425 -48.15 21.17 -39.82
C GLY A 425 -49.47 20.74 -39.17
N GLY A 426 -50.06 21.61 -38.33
CA GLY A 426 -51.40 21.40 -37.79
C GLY A 426 -52.43 21.17 -38.91
N GLN A 427 -53.26 20.13 -38.79
CA GLN A 427 -54.11 19.66 -39.89
C GLN A 427 -55.11 20.74 -40.39
N PRO A 428 -55.30 20.91 -41.72
CA PRO A 428 -54.65 20.17 -42.82
C PRO A 428 -53.19 20.56 -43.03
N VAL A 429 -52.33 19.58 -43.29
CA VAL A 429 -50.86 19.75 -43.42
C VAL A 429 -50.48 20.91 -44.35
N ASP A 430 -49.84 21.93 -43.79
CA ASP A 430 -49.32 23.06 -44.55
C ASP A 430 -48.04 22.66 -45.30
N LEU A 431 -48.19 22.37 -46.59
CA LEU A 431 -47.11 22.03 -47.52
C LEU A 431 -46.03 23.12 -47.65
N THR A 432 -46.32 24.35 -47.23
CA THR A 432 -45.32 25.43 -47.20
C THR A 432 -44.40 25.37 -45.99
N LYS A 433 -44.71 24.55 -44.97
CA LYS A 433 -43.88 24.36 -43.77
C LYS A 433 -43.18 23.01 -43.75
N VAL A 434 -43.90 21.89 -43.88
CA VAL A 434 -43.33 20.53 -43.81
C VAL A 434 -42.31 20.23 -44.92
N ALA A 435 -41.37 19.32 -44.64
CA ALA A 435 -40.54 18.71 -45.68
C ALA A 435 -41.37 17.70 -46.48
N THR A 436 -41.22 17.65 -47.81
CA THR A 436 -42.06 16.80 -48.69
C THR A 436 -41.23 16.06 -49.74
N TRP A 437 -41.41 14.75 -49.83
CA TRP A 437 -40.93 13.89 -50.92
C TRP A 437 -42.12 13.36 -51.72
N THR A 438 -41.96 13.28 -53.05
CA THR A 438 -42.96 12.72 -53.97
C THR A 438 -42.34 11.57 -54.76
N ASN A 439 -42.92 10.37 -54.66
CA ASN A 439 -42.65 9.30 -55.63
C ASN A 439 -43.57 9.51 -56.85
N SER A 440 -42.99 9.59 -58.04
CA SER A 440 -43.73 9.65 -59.31
C SER A 440 -43.75 8.30 -60.06
N SER A 441 -43.06 7.28 -59.55
CA SER A 441 -42.95 5.95 -60.16
C SER A 441 -43.96 4.95 -59.60
N SER A 442 -44.27 3.92 -60.37
CA SER A 442 -45.10 2.77 -59.97
C SER A 442 -44.27 1.61 -59.43
N GLY A 443 -43.21 1.91 -58.66
CA GLY A 443 -42.32 0.89 -58.09
C GLY A 443 -41.81 1.28 -56.72
N ASP A 444 -41.32 0.27 -55.99
CA ASP A 444 -40.66 0.41 -54.70
C ASP A 444 -39.50 1.41 -54.79
N GLN A 445 -39.67 2.55 -54.13
CA GLN A 445 -38.64 3.58 -53.95
C GLN A 445 -38.49 3.91 -52.47
N THR A 446 -37.29 4.31 -52.08
CA THR A 446 -36.97 4.82 -50.75
C THR A 446 -36.15 6.10 -50.85
N THR A 447 -36.29 7.00 -49.89
CA THR A 447 -35.38 8.15 -49.76
C THR A 447 -35.12 8.48 -48.29
N THR A 448 -33.92 8.99 -48.02
CA THR A 448 -33.43 9.28 -46.67
C THR A 448 -33.23 10.78 -46.50
N VAL A 449 -33.67 11.33 -45.37
CA VAL A 449 -33.25 12.65 -44.89
C VAL A 449 -32.48 12.49 -43.59
N SER A 450 -31.25 13.01 -43.56
CA SER A 450 -30.31 12.88 -42.44
C SER A 450 -30.27 14.19 -41.66
N LEU A 451 -30.79 14.16 -40.43
CA LEU A 451 -30.92 15.32 -39.56
C LEU A 451 -29.86 15.26 -38.46
N LYS A 452 -29.14 16.34 -38.18
CA LYS A 452 -28.11 16.38 -37.12
C LYS A 452 -28.36 17.50 -36.12
N GLY A 453 -27.82 17.35 -34.91
CA GLY A 453 -27.76 18.42 -33.92
C GLY A 453 -28.67 18.22 -32.72
N TYR A 454 -29.09 16.98 -32.45
CA TYR A 454 -29.81 16.54 -31.25
C TYR A 454 -28.92 16.65 -29.99
N THR A 455 -28.40 17.85 -29.71
CA THR A 455 -27.36 18.11 -28.71
C THR A 455 -27.97 18.51 -27.38
N PRO A 456 -27.53 17.92 -26.25
CA PRO A 456 -27.98 18.31 -24.92
C PRO A 456 -27.31 19.61 -24.46
N GLY A 457 -27.91 20.29 -23.47
CA GLY A 457 -27.31 21.48 -22.85
C GLY A 457 -26.00 21.22 -22.09
N ALA A 458 -25.73 19.97 -21.73
CA ALA A 458 -24.45 19.48 -21.24
C ALA A 458 -24.22 18.06 -21.79
N ALA A 459 -23.02 17.78 -22.30
CA ALA A 459 -22.71 16.47 -22.88
C ALA A 459 -22.73 15.35 -21.84
N ILE A 460 -23.26 14.19 -22.22
CA ILE A 460 -23.22 12.98 -21.40
C ILE A 460 -21.82 12.35 -21.55
N PRO A 461 -21.09 12.03 -20.47
CA PRO A 461 -19.77 11.41 -20.57
C PRO A 461 -19.84 9.93 -21.00
N PRO A 462 -18.78 9.37 -21.59
CA PRO A 462 -18.63 7.93 -21.80
C PRO A 462 -18.79 7.11 -20.50
N GLY A 463 -19.15 5.84 -20.63
CA GLY A 463 -19.54 4.96 -19.52
C GLY A 463 -20.95 5.23 -18.96
N SER A 464 -21.69 6.20 -19.50
CA SER A 464 -23.08 6.45 -19.14
C SER A 464 -24.03 5.42 -19.74
N ILE A 465 -25.08 5.07 -19.00
CA ILE A 465 -26.02 3.99 -19.37
C ILE A 465 -27.38 4.61 -19.71
N VAL A 466 -27.82 4.46 -20.95
CA VAL A 466 -29.20 4.80 -21.37
C VAL A 466 -30.14 3.70 -20.89
N THR A 467 -31.22 4.04 -20.20
CA THR A 467 -32.24 3.08 -19.72
C THR A 467 -33.61 3.27 -20.36
N GLY A 468 -33.81 4.38 -21.09
CA GLY A 468 -34.91 4.54 -22.01
C GLY A 468 -34.58 5.57 -23.08
N ALA A 469 -35.10 5.39 -24.29
CA ALA A 469 -35.04 6.38 -25.34
C ALA A 469 -36.36 6.37 -26.11
N SER A 470 -36.81 7.53 -26.58
CA SER A 470 -37.97 7.64 -27.47
C SER A 470 -37.73 8.69 -28.53
N VAL A 471 -38.28 8.44 -29.72
CA VAL A 471 -38.30 9.41 -30.81
C VAL A 471 -39.75 9.76 -31.08
N ASN A 472 -40.06 11.05 -30.95
CA ASN A 472 -41.34 11.61 -31.35
C ASN A 472 -41.18 12.06 -32.80
N VAL A 473 -41.74 11.28 -33.73
CA VAL A 473 -41.80 11.64 -35.15
C VAL A 473 -43.19 12.18 -35.46
N THR A 474 -43.27 13.15 -36.36
CA THR A 474 -44.51 13.73 -36.88
C THR A 474 -44.42 13.68 -38.40
N HIS A 475 -45.15 12.75 -39.01
CA HIS A 475 -45.13 12.49 -40.45
C HIS A 475 -46.51 12.11 -40.99
N ALA A 476 -46.69 12.18 -42.31
CA ALA A 476 -47.92 11.75 -42.97
C ALA A 476 -47.64 11.19 -44.37
N ASP A 477 -48.28 10.07 -44.69
CA ASP A 477 -48.02 9.26 -45.88
C ASP A 477 -49.27 9.21 -46.78
N GLY A 478 -49.13 9.63 -48.04
CA GLY A 478 -50.21 9.75 -49.03
C GLY A 478 -50.31 8.59 -50.03
N ALA A 479 -49.53 7.53 -49.87
CA ALA A 479 -49.42 6.43 -50.84
C ALA A 479 -50.11 5.13 -50.38
N SER A 480 -50.37 4.22 -51.33
CA SER A 480 -50.74 2.84 -51.00
C SER A 480 -49.51 2.05 -50.53
N ARG A 481 -49.57 1.46 -49.33
CA ARG A 481 -48.46 0.71 -48.69
C ARG A 481 -47.19 1.57 -48.51
N PRO A 482 -47.25 2.67 -47.73
CA PRO A 482 -46.06 3.41 -47.35
C PRO A 482 -45.27 2.63 -46.29
N SER A 483 -44.03 3.07 -46.05
CA SER A 483 -43.20 2.63 -44.93
C SER A 483 -42.33 3.79 -44.47
N ALA A 484 -42.21 4.00 -43.17
CA ALA A 484 -41.26 4.96 -42.60
C ALA A 484 -40.41 4.26 -41.54
N SER A 485 -39.12 4.61 -41.45
CA SER A 485 -38.23 4.11 -40.40
C SER A 485 -37.18 5.15 -40.02
N ILE A 486 -36.60 4.97 -38.83
CA ILE A 486 -35.55 5.83 -38.28
C ILE A 486 -34.35 5.01 -37.83
N ALA A 487 -33.16 5.57 -37.98
CA ALA A 487 -31.94 5.03 -37.37
C ALA A 487 -31.14 6.17 -36.72
N VAL A 488 -30.58 5.93 -35.53
CA VAL A 488 -29.84 6.93 -34.76
C VAL A 488 -28.34 6.67 -34.88
N LYS A 489 -27.51 7.71 -34.92
CA LYS A 489 -26.05 7.61 -34.85
C LYS A 489 -25.53 8.67 -33.89
N VAL A 490 -24.99 8.23 -32.75
CA VAL A 490 -24.34 9.11 -31.77
C VAL A 490 -23.07 9.69 -32.38
N ASP A 491 -22.77 10.96 -32.08
CA ASP A 491 -21.53 11.58 -32.54
C ASP A 491 -20.29 10.82 -32.00
N GLY A 492 -19.43 10.39 -32.92
CA GLY A 492 -18.29 9.49 -32.65
C GLY A 492 -18.51 8.05 -33.10
N SER A 493 -19.77 7.59 -33.23
CA SER A 493 -20.08 6.27 -33.79
C SER A 493 -19.85 6.25 -35.31
N SER A 494 -19.28 5.15 -35.81
CA SER A 494 -19.14 4.89 -37.24
C SER A 494 -20.38 4.25 -37.87
N THR A 495 -21.33 3.75 -37.06
CA THR A 495 -22.54 3.06 -37.53
C THR A 495 -23.80 3.68 -36.93
N ASN A 496 -24.89 3.58 -37.69
CA ASN A 496 -26.24 3.79 -37.15
C ASN A 496 -26.63 2.61 -36.24
N THR A 497 -27.65 2.80 -35.41
CA THR A 497 -28.42 1.71 -34.78
C THR A 497 -29.13 0.86 -35.83
N ALA A 498 -29.58 -0.33 -35.45
CA ALA A 498 -30.66 -1.03 -36.13
C ALA A 498 -31.84 -0.08 -36.42
N ALA A 499 -32.39 -0.15 -37.64
CA ALA A 499 -33.47 0.72 -38.10
C ALA A 499 -34.80 0.32 -37.47
N PHE A 500 -35.50 1.30 -36.88
CA PHE A 500 -36.78 1.12 -36.23
C PHE A 500 -37.93 1.57 -37.15
N THR A 501 -38.89 0.69 -37.41
CA THR A 501 -40.05 0.96 -38.27
C THR A 501 -41.13 1.76 -37.53
N LEU A 502 -41.52 2.90 -38.08
CA LEU A 502 -42.59 3.74 -37.56
C LEU A 502 -43.98 3.24 -38.00
N PRO A 503 -45.06 3.53 -37.23
CA PRO A 503 -46.42 3.34 -37.70
C PRO A 503 -46.71 4.19 -38.94
N THR A 504 -47.49 3.66 -39.88
CA THR A 504 -47.92 4.41 -41.07
C THR A 504 -49.11 5.31 -40.74
N HIS A 505 -48.98 6.63 -40.92
CA HIS A 505 -50.07 7.58 -40.68
C HIS A 505 -50.60 8.11 -42.01
N ALA A 506 -51.90 7.96 -42.26
CA ALA A 506 -52.51 8.41 -43.51
C ALA A 506 -52.48 9.94 -43.65
N ALA A 507 -52.25 10.44 -44.86
CA ALA A 507 -52.48 11.85 -45.17
C ALA A 507 -53.90 12.29 -44.74
N ASN A 508 -53.97 13.40 -44.00
CA ASN A 508 -55.17 13.94 -43.31
C ASN A 508 -55.61 13.20 -42.02
N SER A 509 -54.74 12.38 -41.39
CA SER A 509 -55.02 11.82 -40.06
C SER A 509 -55.07 12.90 -38.97
N THR A 510 -56.12 12.87 -38.14
CA THR A 510 -56.38 13.88 -37.09
C THR A 510 -55.55 13.71 -35.82
N ASP A 511 -54.79 12.61 -35.69
CA ASP A 511 -53.78 12.42 -34.64
C ASP A 511 -52.48 13.23 -34.90
N GLY A 512 -52.39 13.90 -36.04
CA GLY A 512 -51.20 14.65 -36.48
C GLY A 512 -49.99 13.76 -36.81
N GLY A 513 -50.12 12.43 -36.82
CA GLY A 513 -49.00 11.51 -37.02
C GLY A 513 -47.91 11.57 -35.94
N ALA A 514 -48.23 12.11 -34.75
CA ALA A 514 -47.29 12.36 -33.66
C ALA A 514 -46.93 11.06 -32.88
N SER A 515 -46.26 10.13 -33.56
CA SER A 515 -45.81 8.86 -33.00
C SER A 515 -44.65 9.06 -32.02
N GLY A 516 -44.97 9.09 -30.72
CA GLY A 516 -44.00 9.10 -29.62
C GLY A 516 -43.50 7.69 -29.29
N VAL A 517 -42.60 7.15 -30.10
CA VAL A 517 -42.27 5.71 -30.05
C VAL A 517 -41.04 5.44 -29.18
N PRO A 518 -41.13 4.52 -28.19
CA PRO A 518 -39.96 4.07 -27.45
C PRO A 518 -39.05 3.22 -28.36
N LEU A 519 -37.75 3.51 -28.34
CA LEU A 519 -36.75 2.63 -28.94
C LEU A 519 -36.62 1.39 -28.05
N THR A 520 -36.70 0.21 -28.65
CA THR A 520 -36.71 -1.09 -27.95
C THR A 520 -35.88 -2.11 -28.72
N GLY A 521 -35.57 -3.25 -28.08
CA GLY A 521 -34.77 -4.32 -28.68
C GLY A 521 -33.39 -3.83 -29.14
N ASP A 522 -32.95 -4.34 -30.28
CA ASP A 522 -31.63 -4.09 -30.85
C ASP A 522 -31.34 -2.59 -31.07
N THR A 523 -32.33 -1.80 -31.50
CA THR A 523 -32.18 -0.34 -31.65
C THR A 523 -31.81 0.35 -30.34
N LEU A 524 -32.39 -0.09 -29.22
CA LEU A 524 -32.03 0.43 -27.89
C LEU A 524 -30.66 -0.08 -27.44
N ALA A 525 -30.34 -1.35 -27.70
CA ALA A 525 -29.05 -1.94 -27.34
C ALA A 525 -27.87 -1.29 -28.09
N ASP A 526 -28.03 -0.99 -29.38
CA ASP A 526 -27.05 -0.23 -30.17
C ASP A 526 -26.87 1.20 -29.62
N LEU A 527 -27.96 1.89 -29.29
CA LEU A 527 -27.90 3.24 -28.73
C LEU A 527 -27.24 3.25 -27.35
N GLN A 528 -27.57 2.27 -26.50
CA GLN A 528 -26.95 2.03 -25.20
C GLN A 528 -25.44 1.84 -25.34
N LYS A 529 -25.01 0.99 -26.27
CA LYS A 529 -23.60 0.74 -26.57
C LYS A 529 -22.91 1.99 -27.10
N GLN A 530 -23.50 2.72 -28.05
CA GLN A 530 -22.91 3.95 -28.58
C GLN A 530 -22.74 5.02 -27.49
N VAL A 531 -23.73 5.23 -26.62
CA VAL A 531 -23.61 6.21 -25.51
C VAL A 531 -22.62 5.75 -24.43
N ARG A 532 -22.51 4.45 -24.17
CA ARG A 532 -21.47 3.88 -23.29
C ARG A 532 -20.07 4.11 -23.88
N GLU A 533 -19.86 3.82 -25.15
CA GLU A 533 -18.53 3.87 -25.79
C GLU A 533 -18.05 5.30 -26.14
N PHE A 534 -18.97 6.21 -26.50
CA PHE A 534 -18.64 7.55 -27.01
C PHE A 534 -19.18 8.72 -26.16
N GLY A 535 -20.05 8.47 -25.17
CA GLY A 535 -20.82 9.50 -24.50
C GLY A 535 -21.96 10.01 -25.39
N TYR A 536 -22.46 11.22 -25.14
CA TYR A 536 -23.47 11.86 -26.00
C TYR A 536 -23.31 13.39 -25.99
N SER A 537 -22.66 13.91 -27.03
CA SER A 537 -22.61 15.34 -27.37
C SER A 537 -23.66 15.74 -28.43
N GLY A 538 -24.25 14.75 -29.10
CA GLY A 538 -25.23 14.91 -30.16
C GLY A 538 -25.46 13.62 -30.92
N ALA A 539 -26.35 13.67 -31.90
CA ALA A 539 -26.59 12.59 -32.84
C ALA A 539 -26.95 13.12 -34.23
N THR A 540 -26.81 12.23 -35.21
CA THR A 540 -27.59 12.24 -36.46
C THR A 540 -28.76 11.26 -36.32
N ILE A 541 -29.92 11.59 -36.89
CA ILE A 541 -31.03 10.67 -37.11
C ILE A 541 -31.33 10.65 -38.60
N ASP A 542 -31.27 9.45 -39.19
CA ASP A 542 -31.63 9.20 -40.57
C ASP A 542 -33.09 8.74 -40.61
N TYR A 543 -33.97 9.52 -41.24
CA TYR A 543 -35.37 9.15 -41.50
C TYR A 543 -35.52 8.65 -42.93
N VAL A 544 -35.96 7.41 -43.08
CA VAL A 544 -36.13 6.73 -44.37
C VAL A 544 -37.62 6.60 -44.65
N ALA A 545 -38.09 7.27 -45.70
CA ALA A 545 -39.43 7.06 -46.25
C ALA A 545 -39.37 6.09 -47.42
N GLY A 546 -40.41 5.27 -47.60
CA GLY A 546 -40.54 4.32 -48.68
C GLY A 546 -41.98 4.22 -49.19
N MET A 547 -42.14 4.05 -50.50
CA MET A 547 -43.43 3.97 -51.19
C MET A 547 -43.35 2.97 -52.35
N ARG A 548 -44.34 2.08 -52.49
CA ARG A 548 -44.42 1.12 -53.62
C ARG A 548 -45.01 1.68 -54.91
N ASN A 549 -45.75 2.77 -54.79
CA ASN A 549 -46.49 3.42 -55.88
C ASN A 549 -46.30 4.94 -55.77
N ALA A 550 -46.80 5.67 -56.77
CA ALA A 550 -46.78 7.12 -56.77
C ALA A 550 -47.61 7.68 -55.59
N GLY A 551 -47.13 8.78 -55.02
CA GLY A 551 -47.70 9.42 -53.83
C GLY A 551 -46.70 10.34 -53.13
N THR A 552 -47.08 10.89 -51.98
CA THR A 552 -46.25 11.81 -51.18
C THR A 552 -45.94 11.24 -49.80
N ALA A 553 -44.80 11.66 -49.24
CA ALA A 553 -44.48 11.52 -47.82
C ALA A 553 -44.09 12.90 -47.27
N HIS A 554 -44.64 13.25 -46.11
CA HIS A 554 -44.43 14.53 -45.44
C HIS A 554 -43.77 14.33 -44.08
N LEU A 555 -42.79 15.16 -43.74
CA LEU A 555 -42.10 15.15 -42.45
C LEU A 555 -42.18 16.55 -41.81
N ASP A 556 -42.74 16.63 -40.61
CA ASP A 556 -43.06 17.85 -39.87
C ASP A 556 -42.16 18.00 -38.62
N ALA A 557 -41.86 16.91 -37.93
CA ALA A 557 -40.91 16.93 -36.81
C ALA A 557 -40.21 15.59 -36.55
N ILE A 558 -38.97 15.67 -36.07
CA ILE A 558 -38.30 14.58 -35.35
C ILE A 558 -37.70 15.16 -34.06
N ARG A 559 -38.02 14.53 -32.93
CA ARG A 559 -37.47 14.90 -31.61
C ARG A 559 -37.02 13.68 -30.83
N LEU A 560 -35.83 13.72 -30.26
CA LEU A 560 -35.25 12.61 -29.48
C LEU A 560 -35.29 12.91 -27.98
N SER A 561 -35.68 11.92 -27.19
CA SER A 561 -35.65 11.96 -25.73
C SER A 561 -34.86 10.77 -25.18
N LEU A 562 -34.08 10.99 -24.11
CA LEU A 562 -33.22 10.00 -23.47
C LEU A 562 -33.44 10.01 -21.95
N THR A 563 -33.47 8.83 -21.33
CA THR A 563 -33.34 8.62 -19.88
C THR A 563 -32.08 7.81 -19.62
N TYR A 564 -31.22 8.28 -18.72
CA TYR A 564 -29.86 7.74 -18.56
C TYR A 564 -29.31 7.93 -17.15
N TYR A 565 -28.24 7.21 -16.84
CA TYR A 565 -27.41 7.40 -15.65
C TYR A 565 -25.99 7.77 -16.07
N THR A 566 -25.41 8.77 -15.42
CA THR A 566 -23.97 9.05 -15.50
C THR A 566 -23.19 8.17 -14.52
N PRO A 567 -21.92 7.85 -14.81
CA PRO A 567 -21.03 7.22 -13.82
C PRO A 567 -20.93 8.07 -12.55
N VAL A 568 -20.91 7.40 -11.40
CA VAL A 568 -20.62 8.01 -10.09
C VAL A 568 -19.73 7.08 -9.27
N LEU A 569 -19.01 7.63 -8.31
CA LEU A 569 -18.31 6.83 -7.31
C LEU A 569 -19.37 6.22 -6.35
N ARG A 570 -19.56 4.90 -6.40
CA ARG A 570 -20.49 4.12 -5.55
C ARG A 570 -19.71 3.45 -4.42
N GLY A 571 -20.12 3.65 -3.17
CA GLY A 571 -19.57 2.90 -2.04
C GLY A 571 -19.79 1.38 -2.20
N GLN A 572 -18.89 0.57 -1.64
CA GLN A 572 -19.00 -0.88 -1.59
C GLN A 572 -20.29 -1.25 -0.85
N SER A 573 -21.19 -1.89 -1.58
CA SER A 573 -22.61 -1.98 -1.23
C SER A 573 -23.29 -3.12 -2.00
N GLY A 574 -24.60 -3.24 -1.84
CA GLY A 574 -25.36 -4.39 -2.30
C GLY A 574 -25.43 -5.48 -1.22
N THR A 575 -26.50 -6.27 -1.28
CA THR A 575 -26.85 -7.24 -0.22
C THR A 575 -25.76 -8.27 0.02
N CYS A 576 -25.03 -8.71 -1.01
CA CYS A 576 -24.04 -9.78 -0.89
C CYS A 576 -22.77 -9.37 -0.12
N ILE A 577 -22.22 -8.18 -0.37
CA ILE A 577 -21.07 -7.65 0.39
C ILE A 577 -21.54 -7.23 1.80
N ALA A 578 -22.64 -6.46 1.90
CA ALA A 578 -23.11 -5.91 3.17
C ALA A 578 -23.64 -6.96 4.18
N SER A 579 -24.19 -8.09 3.71
CA SER A 579 -24.53 -9.24 4.58
C SER A 579 -23.36 -10.22 4.78
N GLY A 580 -22.26 -10.03 4.06
CA GLY A 580 -21.09 -10.91 4.07
C GLY A 580 -21.27 -12.28 3.41
N SER A 581 -22.36 -12.50 2.69
CA SER A 581 -22.62 -13.73 1.91
C SER A 581 -21.72 -13.85 0.67
N CYS A 582 -21.19 -12.74 0.15
CA CYS A 582 -20.04 -12.74 -0.75
C CYS A 582 -18.76 -12.25 -0.04
N ARG A 583 -17.62 -12.72 -0.54
CA ARG A 583 -16.29 -12.16 -0.24
C ARG A 583 -15.92 -11.16 -1.34
N PHE A 584 -15.22 -10.09 -0.97
CA PHE A 584 -14.71 -9.07 -1.88
C PHE A 584 -13.45 -9.56 -2.63
N ILE A 585 -12.52 -10.18 -1.89
CA ILE A 585 -11.49 -11.06 -2.46
C ILE A 585 -11.90 -12.48 -2.14
N ASN A 586 -12.07 -13.30 -3.17
CA ASN A 586 -12.41 -14.71 -3.03
C ASN A 586 -11.36 -15.60 -3.73
N MET A 587 -11.18 -16.82 -3.22
CA MET A 587 -10.28 -17.81 -3.80
C MET A 587 -10.94 -19.18 -3.83
N LYS A 588 -10.62 -19.98 -4.85
CA LYS A 588 -11.18 -21.32 -5.02
C LYS A 588 -10.67 -22.30 -3.96
N GLN A 589 -11.58 -23.13 -3.46
CA GLN A 589 -11.24 -24.26 -2.60
C GLN A 589 -10.74 -25.43 -3.47
N GLY A 590 -9.44 -25.71 -3.45
CA GLY A 590 -8.81 -26.74 -4.26
C GLY A 590 -7.29 -26.71 -4.20
N ASN A 591 -6.62 -27.67 -4.87
CA ASN A 591 -5.15 -27.72 -4.99
C ASN A 591 -4.67 -26.68 -6.02
N ALA A 592 -4.93 -25.40 -5.73
CA ALA A 592 -4.65 -24.27 -6.59
C ALA A 592 -3.27 -23.68 -6.26
N LYS A 593 -2.35 -23.74 -7.21
CA LYS A 593 -1.02 -23.13 -7.09
C LYS A 593 -1.08 -21.64 -7.42
N ASN A 594 -1.87 -20.90 -6.66
CA ASN A 594 -1.99 -19.45 -6.81
C ASN A 594 -0.83 -18.76 -6.07
N GLN A 595 -0.09 -17.91 -6.77
CA GLN A 595 0.86 -16.98 -6.15
C GLN A 595 0.30 -15.56 -6.23
N ILE A 596 0.25 -14.85 -5.12
CA ILE A 596 -0.37 -13.52 -5.04
C ILE A 596 0.53 -12.62 -4.21
N TYR A 597 0.87 -11.46 -4.75
CA TYR A 597 1.77 -10.48 -4.14
C TYR A 597 1.15 -9.08 -4.26
N PHE A 598 0.72 -8.54 -3.13
CA PHE A 598 0.28 -7.16 -2.95
C PHE A 598 1.43 -6.37 -2.34
N GLN A 599 2.22 -5.75 -3.22
CA GLN A 599 3.31 -4.84 -2.91
C GLN A 599 2.73 -3.46 -2.56
N GLY A 600 1.90 -3.44 -1.51
CA GLY A 600 1.07 -2.30 -1.09
C GLY A 600 -0.06 -2.74 -0.15
N THR A 601 -0.60 -1.80 0.62
CA THR A 601 -1.70 -2.02 1.56
C THR A 601 -2.96 -2.44 0.80
N THR A 602 -3.64 -3.46 1.31
CA THR A 602 -5.03 -3.76 0.94
C THR A 602 -5.95 -3.09 1.97
N TYR A 603 -6.79 -2.15 1.54
CA TYR A 603 -7.70 -1.40 2.41
C TYR A 603 -9.13 -1.51 1.88
N VAL A 604 -9.87 -2.49 2.40
CA VAL A 604 -11.22 -2.86 1.94
C VAL A 604 -12.18 -2.87 3.14
N PRO A 605 -12.41 -1.71 3.78
CA PRO A 605 -13.03 -1.62 5.11
C PRO A 605 -14.42 -2.25 5.24
N LEU A 606 -15.18 -2.36 4.14
CA LEU A 606 -16.49 -3.02 4.08
C LEU A 606 -16.43 -4.45 3.48
N GLY A 607 -15.29 -4.83 2.92
CA GLY A 607 -15.08 -6.10 2.22
C GLY A 607 -14.61 -7.22 3.15
N ASN A 608 -15.20 -8.41 3.00
CA ASN A 608 -14.67 -9.64 3.60
C ASN A 608 -13.67 -10.30 2.66
N ILE A 609 -12.53 -10.75 3.16
CA ILE A 609 -11.51 -11.44 2.38
C ILE A 609 -11.49 -12.94 2.71
N ARG A 610 -11.34 -13.77 1.68
CA ARG A 610 -10.96 -15.18 1.80
C ARG A 610 -9.69 -15.44 0.99
N LEU A 611 -8.64 -15.93 1.65
CA LEU A 611 -7.40 -16.39 1.03
C LEU A 611 -7.26 -17.91 1.23
N LEU A 612 -7.33 -18.69 0.14
CA LEU A 612 -7.15 -20.15 0.14
C LEU A 612 -5.94 -20.51 -0.72
N ILE A 613 -4.93 -21.15 -0.13
CA ILE A 613 -3.59 -21.21 -0.73
C ILE A 613 -2.98 -22.61 -0.57
N GLY A 614 -2.36 -23.15 -1.61
CA GLY A 614 -1.68 -24.44 -1.56
C GLY A 614 -0.31 -24.43 -2.24
N ASN A 615 0.69 -25.07 -1.61
CA ASN A 615 2.07 -25.19 -2.11
C ASN A 615 2.77 -23.83 -2.25
N PHE A 616 2.75 -23.03 -1.18
CA PHE A 616 3.21 -21.64 -1.15
C PHE A 616 4.20 -21.41 0.00
N SER A 617 5.17 -20.52 -0.20
CA SER A 617 6.32 -20.30 0.72
C SER A 617 6.65 -18.83 1.02
N ASN A 618 6.12 -17.88 0.25
CA ASN A 618 6.62 -16.50 0.23
C ASN A 618 5.67 -15.55 1.01
N GLU A 619 5.88 -14.23 0.93
CA GLU A 619 4.95 -13.24 1.47
C GLU A 619 3.81 -12.92 0.49
N ILE A 620 2.67 -12.39 0.97
CA ILE A 620 1.52 -11.99 0.14
C ILE A 620 1.25 -10.51 0.25
N MET A 621 1.27 -9.94 1.45
CA MET A 621 0.92 -8.54 1.70
C MET A 621 2.07 -7.87 2.44
N LYS A 622 2.86 -7.05 1.73
CA LYS A 622 4.06 -6.41 2.32
C LYS A 622 3.81 -5.09 3.05
N PHE A 623 2.61 -4.53 2.94
CA PHE A 623 2.16 -3.30 3.63
C PHE A 623 0.84 -3.49 4.39
N GLY A 624 0.56 -4.72 4.82
CA GLY A 624 -0.56 -5.07 5.68
C GLY A 624 -1.95 -5.01 5.02
N LEU A 625 -2.94 -5.32 5.85
CA LEU A 625 -4.33 -5.50 5.47
C LEU A 625 -5.29 -4.82 6.44
N ILE A 626 -6.24 -4.05 5.90
CA ILE A 626 -7.43 -3.55 6.60
C ILE A 626 -8.66 -4.06 5.84
N SER A 627 -9.54 -4.78 6.53
CA SER A 627 -10.75 -5.39 5.95
C SER A 627 -11.93 -5.38 6.92
N ASN A 628 -13.12 -5.79 6.50
CA ASN A 628 -14.20 -6.07 7.44
C ASN A 628 -13.91 -7.35 8.24
N SER A 629 -13.50 -8.42 7.56
CA SER A 629 -13.03 -9.69 8.14
C SER A 629 -12.05 -10.42 7.21
N LEU A 630 -11.20 -11.28 7.79
CA LEU A 630 -10.24 -12.13 7.07
C LEU A 630 -10.50 -13.61 7.38
N GLU A 631 -10.61 -14.41 6.34
CA GLU A 631 -10.55 -15.88 6.37
C GLU A 631 -9.30 -16.33 5.61
N PHE A 632 -8.47 -17.16 6.25
CA PHE A 632 -7.19 -17.65 5.70
C PHE A 632 -7.05 -19.16 5.93
N ALA A 633 -6.70 -19.92 4.90
CA ALA A 633 -6.43 -21.35 5.04
C ALA A 633 -5.37 -21.87 4.07
N PHE A 634 -4.49 -22.74 4.56
CA PHE A 634 -3.63 -23.58 3.74
C PHE A 634 -4.36 -24.82 3.24
N TRP A 635 -4.79 -24.80 1.99
CA TRP A 635 -5.57 -25.85 1.36
C TRP A 635 -4.71 -26.76 0.47
N ASN A 636 -4.49 -28.00 0.95
CA ASN A 636 -3.84 -29.11 0.24
C ASN A 636 -2.45 -28.81 -0.37
N GLY A 637 -1.40 -28.99 0.43
CA GLY A 637 -0.01 -29.02 -0.05
C GLY A 637 1.00 -28.93 1.09
N ASN A 638 2.28 -29.23 0.81
CA ASN A 638 3.38 -28.97 1.73
C ASN A 638 3.81 -27.50 1.62
N SER A 639 2.98 -26.58 2.13
CA SER A 639 3.36 -25.18 2.30
C SER A 639 4.36 -25.07 3.46
N VAL A 640 5.55 -24.51 3.20
CA VAL A 640 6.57 -24.23 4.21
C VAL A 640 6.76 -22.73 4.25
N GLN A 641 6.37 -22.10 5.36
CA GLN A 641 6.67 -20.68 5.61
C GLN A 641 8.02 -20.56 6.32
N ASP A 642 8.97 -19.90 5.67
CA ASP A 642 10.11 -19.26 6.34
C ASP A 642 9.92 -17.73 6.46
N GLN A 643 9.04 -17.13 5.65
CA GLN A 643 8.68 -15.70 5.67
C GLN A 643 7.21 -15.44 6.10
N PRO A 644 6.88 -14.25 6.65
CA PRO A 644 5.52 -13.88 7.02
C PRO A 644 4.60 -13.71 5.80
N VAL A 645 3.38 -14.21 5.88
CA VAL A 645 2.37 -14.10 4.80
C VAL A 645 1.84 -12.67 4.69
N ILE A 646 1.58 -12.04 5.84
CA ILE A 646 1.12 -10.66 5.93
C ILE A 646 2.10 -9.92 6.85
N GLU A 647 2.73 -8.89 6.32
CA GLU A 647 3.63 -8.02 7.06
C GLU A 647 3.31 -6.54 6.83
N ILE A 648 3.72 -5.70 7.78
CA ILE A 648 4.03 -4.30 7.52
C ILE A 648 5.54 -4.11 7.59
N PRO A 649 6.12 -3.19 6.81
CA PRO A 649 7.53 -2.86 6.96
C PRO A 649 7.72 -2.15 8.30
N ASP A 650 8.85 -2.38 8.94
CA ASP A 650 9.20 -1.68 10.17
C ASP A 650 9.74 -0.28 9.89
N ASN A 651 9.81 0.57 10.92
CA ASN A 651 10.20 1.97 10.71
C ASN A 651 11.69 2.07 10.41
N SER A 652 12.01 2.56 9.22
CA SER A 652 13.38 2.64 8.71
C SER A 652 13.64 4.00 8.07
N PRO A 653 14.85 4.57 8.21
CA PRO A 653 15.23 5.81 7.52
C PRO A 653 15.42 5.65 6.00
N GLY A 654 15.19 4.46 5.42
CA GLY A 654 15.32 4.22 3.97
C GLY A 654 16.75 4.07 3.51
N PHE A 655 17.53 3.26 4.24
CA PHE A 655 18.93 3.02 3.94
C PHE A 655 19.16 1.70 3.19
N GLY A 656 18.33 0.69 3.44
CA GLY A 656 18.48 -0.69 2.98
C GLY A 656 19.92 -1.21 3.04
N VAL A 657 20.26 -2.07 2.07
CA VAL A 657 21.58 -2.71 1.90
C VAL A 657 22.76 -1.74 1.88
N LYS A 658 22.51 -0.44 1.65
CA LYS A 658 23.57 0.59 1.54
C LYS A 658 24.07 1.04 2.91
N SER A 659 23.26 0.96 3.98
CA SER A 659 23.71 1.35 5.31
C SER A 659 22.99 0.64 6.46
N THR A 660 23.79 0.04 7.34
CA THR A 660 23.39 -0.65 8.57
C THR A 660 23.73 0.22 9.79
N ILE A 661 22.86 0.25 10.80
CA ILE A 661 23.17 0.84 12.12
C ILE A 661 23.34 -0.30 13.11
N VAL A 662 24.36 -0.19 13.98
CA VAL A 662 24.59 -1.12 15.09
C VAL A 662 24.75 -0.39 16.41
N GLN A 663 24.38 -1.08 17.49
CA GLN A 663 24.55 -0.62 18.87
C GLN A 663 25.67 -1.42 19.53
N LEU A 664 26.78 -0.76 19.85
CA LEU A 664 27.92 -1.33 20.57
C LEU A 664 27.74 -1.10 22.07
N LYS A 665 27.81 -2.19 22.84
CA LYS A 665 27.80 -2.18 24.31
C LYS A 665 29.12 -2.76 24.79
N VAL A 666 29.93 -1.94 25.46
CA VAL A 666 31.27 -2.29 25.91
C VAL A 666 31.25 -2.60 27.40
N TYR A 667 31.70 -3.79 27.76
CA TYR A 667 31.91 -4.22 29.15
C TYR A 667 33.42 -4.25 29.40
N VAL A 668 33.86 -3.72 30.53
CA VAL A 668 35.28 -3.64 30.91
C VAL A 668 35.48 -4.40 32.22
N CYS A 669 36.50 -5.25 32.26
CA CYS A 669 36.84 -6.09 33.40
C CYS A 669 38.28 -5.78 33.85
N PRO A 670 38.47 -4.82 34.79
CA PRO A 670 39.79 -4.44 35.29
C PRO A 670 40.49 -5.60 36.00
N SER A 671 41.80 -5.72 35.81
CA SER A 671 42.65 -6.78 36.43
C SER A 671 42.18 -8.22 36.15
N SER A 672 41.65 -8.47 34.95
CA SER A 672 41.19 -9.80 34.53
C SER A 672 41.63 -10.07 33.08
N PRO A 673 42.15 -11.28 32.76
CA PRO A 673 42.49 -11.69 31.39
C PRO A 673 41.28 -12.11 30.55
N THR A 674 40.09 -12.16 31.14
CA THR A 674 38.82 -12.43 30.46
C THR A 674 37.76 -11.40 30.86
N CYS A 675 36.73 -11.24 30.03
CA CYS A 675 35.60 -10.37 30.35
C CYS A 675 34.28 -10.94 29.83
N SER A 676 33.21 -10.77 30.59
CA SER A 676 31.85 -11.24 30.28
C SER A 676 30.90 -10.06 30.05
N ALA A 677 29.93 -10.25 29.14
CA ALA A 677 28.92 -9.26 28.81
C ALA A 677 27.81 -9.21 29.89
N SER A 678 28.20 -8.83 31.10
CA SER A 678 27.40 -8.97 32.33
C SER A 678 27.45 -7.71 33.18
N GLY A 679 26.29 -7.24 33.65
CA GLY A 679 26.16 -5.99 34.41
C GLY A 679 25.84 -4.79 33.50
N THR A 680 26.20 -3.59 33.96
CA THR A 680 26.03 -2.35 33.17
C THR A 680 27.20 -2.19 32.19
N PRO A 681 26.97 -1.92 30.90
CA PRO A 681 28.07 -1.62 29.97
C PRO A 681 28.75 -0.30 30.36
N ALA A 682 30.08 -0.30 30.39
CA ALA A 682 30.91 0.87 30.66
C ALA A 682 30.82 1.94 29.55
N LEU A 683 30.48 1.56 28.32
CA LEU A 683 30.23 2.49 27.22
C LEU A 683 29.15 1.92 26.28
N THR A 684 28.33 2.82 25.75
CA THR A 684 27.34 2.56 24.70
C THR A 684 27.59 3.49 23.50
N SER A 685 27.51 2.95 22.28
CA SER A 685 27.77 3.72 21.05
C SER A 685 26.86 3.25 19.93
N ARG A 686 26.26 4.19 19.18
CA ARG A 686 25.49 3.88 17.96
C ARG A 686 26.33 4.23 16.75
N VAL A 687 26.47 3.28 15.83
CA VAL A 687 27.45 3.33 14.74
C VAL A 687 26.73 3.01 13.43
N GLN A 688 26.76 3.97 12.51
CA GLN A 688 26.29 3.78 11.14
C GLN A 688 27.46 3.29 10.26
N LEU A 689 27.22 2.21 9.52
CA LEU A 689 28.11 1.60 8.55
C LEU A 689 27.54 1.83 7.14
N TRP A 690 28.34 2.11 6.12
CA TRP A 690 27.89 2.09 4.72
C TRP A 690 28.97 1.67 3.74
N ALA A 691 28.56 1.01 2.66
CA ALA A 691 29.43 0.63 1.56
C ALA A 691 29.46 1.74 0.50
N PRO A 692 30.63 2.29 0.13
CA PRO A 692 30.73 3.09 -1.09
C PRO A 692 30.60 2.17 -2.30
N THR A 693 29.61 2.44 -3.16
CA THR A 693 29.38 1.72 -4.42
C THR A 693 30.62 1.78 -5.32
N GLY A 694 31.16 0.62 -5.72
CA GLY A 694 32.35 0.56 -6.57
C GLY A 694 33.06 -0.79 -6.72
N GLY A 695 32.48 -1.89 -6.21
CA GLY A 695 32.94 -3.25 -6.55
C GLY A 695 32.41 -3.65 -7.93
N ALA A 696 33.22 -4.37 -8.72
CA ALA A 696 32.90 -4.72 -10.12
C ALA A 696 31.62 -5.57 -10.30
N ASN A 697 31.17 -6.25 -9.24
CA ASN A 697 29.93 -7.04 -9.19
C ASN A 697 28.94 -6.50 -8.14
N GLY A 698 28.96 -5.19 -7.84
CA GLY A 698 28.13 -4.55 -6.81
C GLY A 698 28.56 -4.82 -5.34
N GLY A 699 29.19 -5.96 -5.07
CA GLY A 699 29.65 -6.36 -3.73
C GLY A 699 30.66 -5.41 -3.09
N GLU A 700 30.68 -5.39 -1.76
CA GLU A 700 31.52 -4.49 -0.97
C GLU A 700 33.02 -4.74 -1.15
N VAL A 701 33.82 -3.68 -1.06
CA VAL A 701 35.29 -3.77 -1.13
C VAL A 701 35.90 -3.73 0.28
N LYS A 702 36.65 -4.79 0.63
CA LYS A 702 37.39 -4.92 1.89
C LYS A 702 38.21 -3.65 2.22
N ASN A 703 38.20 -3.25 3.50
CA ASN A 703 38.80 -2.00 4.00
C ASN A 703 38.25 -0.68 3.40
N LYS A 704 37.16 -0.68 2.61
CA LYS A 704 36.53 0.55 2.08
C LYS A 704 35.18 0.89 2.71
N ARG A 705 34.64 0.08 3.62
CA ARG A 705 33.38 0.40 4.33
C ARG A 705 33.57 1.67 5.17
N ALA A 706 32.70 2.65 4.99
CA ALA A 706 32.75 3.91 5.71
C ALA A 706 31.88 3.83 6.97
N VAL A 707 32.25 4.60 8.00
CA VAL A 707 31.68 4.47 9.35
C VAL A 707 31.52 5.84 10.02
N ARG A 708 30.37 6.07 10.65
CA ARG A 708 29.99 7.29 11.39
C ARG A 708 29.49 6.90 12.76
N VAL A 709 30.10 7.46 13.81
CA VAL A 709 29.51 7.42 15.15
C VAL A 709 28.32 8.38 15.17
N LEU A 710 27.14 7.87 15.53
CA LEU A 710 25.92 8.64 15.71
C LEU A 710 25.76 9.13 17.16
N SER A 711 26.18 8.31 18.13
CA SER A 711 26.22 8.68 19.56
C SER A 711 27.30 7.89 20.30
N TRP A 712 27.82 8.47 21.39
CA TRP A 712 28.88 7.89 22.23
C TRP A 712 28.61 8.29 23.69
N SER A 713 28.41 7.33 24.58
CA SER A 713 27.94 7.59 25.95
C SER A 713 28.49 6.59 26.97
N HIS A 714 29.18 7.11 27.98
CA HIS A 714 29.48 6.42 29.23
C HIS A 714 28.29 6.56 30.21
N PRO A 715 28.05 5.59 31.11
CA PRO A 715 27.30 5.81 32.34
C PRO A 715 27.90 6.98 33.16
N ARG A 716 27.08 7.58 34.02
CA ARG A 716 27.49 8.60 35.00
C ARG A 716 27.38 8.04 36.41
#